data_AF-A0A9P6BMA2-F1
#
_entry.id   AF-A0A9P6BMA2-F1
#
_cell.length_a   1.000
_cell.length_b   1.000
_cell.length_c   1.000
_cell.angle_alpha   90.00
_cell.angle_beta   90.00
_cell.angle_gamma   90.00
#
_symmetry.space_group_name_H-M   'P 1'
#
loop_
_entity.id
_entity.type
_entity.pdbx_description
1 polymer ?
#
loop_
_entity_poly.entity_id
_entity_poly.type
_entity_poly.pdbx_seq_one_letter_code
_entity_poly.pdbx_strand_id
1 'polypeptide(L)'
;MTKTASLSVSSAKARFQAIYGHLSVQPCFHRHAIHNDTPRGPTDLARERANAFFKTMDMTEVILRGKENVVAQSLAYQMIQRDSELRMHQGHNYDLTRDEDRVTFEFFGTSEQQDKWMGDIESWRVIGCFAMTELGHSSNLSGLETTSTFDRATNEFVIHSPSLTSTKWWIGMAGRTATHSVTVCRTLIDGKDYGLNWFIVPLRDRKTGCLFPGVVCGDVGQKASRQGLDTGYIQFTHVRIPRENMLQRWASFNPQGEFRPMPNQAISYAPLISERFATLRFDQVTLSRSLTIAVRYGAVHRQGAHDDQILDYQTHQTMLMPGVAFICLLEFCRRPCGGHAYSAYNAIPGLIGDFGVITTGGGDNIMLMQQSARLKKTIELQEVLSKAGTDFDMVWNEHQTELVHMADIHAWLHFLIVYQRGILREKARTPEVCAMLKKMGQFMSTFVLKRLLDLFLEEGYFDGLHAKLIRQLFVDQCKDLRKDAVALVDAWAIPDFVLKALIGKYDGDIYPAYFATVNAAQKSFEPTKYWLNSNHISAFKMDSSSTQFIAFFGATGGCANACLAHTLNAGLHATALARTPSKLTDMLLAQGVSQATLDDQLNIVEGNIADVAAIKSVLLSKDNHPVIASQIISGIGGAPSARFSVMKPLTVDDPEVCAVAVKNIMLALGEIYAEHPTTSEHKPSITVISSTGLSDAHEDVPFGFRLFYRMALQEPHKDKKEMERLITDNATHPIESSRLFRGVIILRVSLLRGDQNIKKGKGWQKVRAGTEDKPAIGYTINRADVGEWIFEQIIKSGGENWYGQKVTLTS
;
A
#
# COMPACT_ATOMS: atom_id res chain seq x y z
N MET A 1 24.40 -52.99 -0.17
CA MET A 1 24.02 -52.65 1.21
C MET A 1 23.50 -51.21 1.18
N THR A 2 22.21 -50.86 1.24
CA THR A 2 21.10 -51.12 2.20
C THR A 2 21.02 -50.14 3.37
N LYS A 3 19.89 -49.39 3.43
CA LYS A 3 19.33 -48.65 4.59
C LYS A 3 20.17 -47.43 5.07
N THR A 4 19.63 -46.30 5.51
CA THR A 4 18.26 -45.75 5.69
C THR A 4 18.41 -44.22 5.75
N ALA A 5 17.49 -43.37 5.26
CA ALA A 5 16.31 -43.00 6.04
C ALA A 5 15.17 -42.45 5.16
N SER A 6 14.06 -43.17 5.15
CA SER A 6 12.77 -42.70 4.65
C SER A 6 12.07 -41.84 5.70
N LEU A 7 12.25 -40.51 5.69
CA LEU A 7 11.37 -39.59 6.42
C LEU A 7 10.09 -39.28 5.61
N SER A 8 9.39 -40.39 5.39
CA SER A 8 7.99 -40.60 5.04
C SER A 8 7.07 -39.41 4.71
N VAL A 9 6.45 -39.54 3.53
CA VAL A 9 5.19 -38.91 3.08
C VAL A 9 4.03 -39.07 4.09
N SER A 10 4.10 -40.02 5.04
CA SER A 10 3.12 -40.14 6.12
C SER A 10 3.12 -38.95 7.07
N SER A 11 4.19 -38.15 7.18
CA SER A 11 4.23 -36.96 8.05
C SER A 11 3.31 -35.84 7.53
N ALA A 12 3.34 -35.58 6.21
CA ALA A 12 2.41 -34.66 5.57
C ALA A 12 0.97 -35.20 5.63
N LYS A 13 0.77 -36.51 5.38
CA LYS A 13 -0.56 -37.14 5.45
C LYS A 13 -1.13 -37.14 6.88
N ALA A 14 -0.30 -37.30 7.90
CA ALA A 14 -0.68 -37.21 9.31
C ALA A 14 -1.01 -35.77 9.73
N ARG A 15 -0.24 -34.76 9.28
CA ARG A 15 -0.58 -33.35 9.48
C ARG A 15 -1.91 -33.00 8.80
N PHE A 16 -2.15 -33.48 7.57
CA PHE A 16 -3.45 -33.35 6.91
C PHE A 16 -4.57 -34.08 7.65
N GLN A 17 -4.34 -35.29 8.21
CA GLN A 17 -5.34 -36.00 9.01
C GLN A 17 -5.67 -35.30 10.33
N ALA A 18 -4.68 -34.68 11.00
CA ALA A 18 -4.91 -33.87 12.19
C ALA A 18 -5.75 -32.61 11.89
N ILE A 19 -5.46 -31.93 10.77
CA ILE A 19 -6.26 -30.79 10.29
C ILE A 19 -7.68 -31.24 9.88
N TYR A 20 -7.81 -32.39 9.19
CA TYR A 20 -9.10 -32.99 8.86
C TYR A 20 -9.94 -33.31 10.11
N GLY A 21 -9.31 -33.84 11.16
CA GLY A 21 -9.96 -34.17 12.42
C GLY A 21 -10.47 -32.95 13.20
N HIS A 22 -9.79 -31.81 13.10
CA HIS A 22 -10.26 -30.56 13.69
C HIS A 22 -11.43 -29.92 12.92
N LEU A 23 -11.47 -30.05 11.60
CA LEU A 23 -12.56 -29.52 10.76
C LEU A 23 -13.89 -30.24 10.98
N SER A 24 -13.89 -31.50 11.45
CA SER A 24 -15.13 -32.26 11.71
C SER A 24 -15.82 -31.96 13.04
N VAL A 25 -15.28 -31.08 13.89
CA VAL A 25 -15.80 -30.81 15.25
C VAL A 25 -16.70 -29.57 15.31
N GLN A 26 -16.79 -28.77 14.24
CA GLN A 26 -17.72 -27.63 14.20
C GLN A 26 -19.06 -28.02 13.54
N PRO A 27 -20.19 -28.00 14.27
CA PRO A 27 -21.48 -28.47 13.74
C PRO A 27 -22.03 -27.60 12.59
N CYS A 28 -21.55 -26.37 12.41
CA CYS A 28 -21.88 -25.50 11.27
C CYS A 28 -21.15 -25.87 9.96
N PHE A 29 -20.11 -26.72 10.00
CA PHE A 29 -19.38 -27.20 8.82
C PHE A 29 -19.64 -28.70 8.55
N HIS A 30 -20.89 -29.13 8.76
CA HIS A 30 -21.31 -30.46 8.32
C HIS A 30 -21.14 -30.58 6.79
N ARG A 31 -20.26 -31.49 6.36
CA ARG A 31 -19.91 -31.69 4.95
C ARG A 31 -21.16 -31.98 4.11
N HIS A 32 -21.62 -30.98 3.37
CA HIS A 32 -22.06 -31.25 2.02
C HIS A 32 -20.80 -31.50 1.20
N ALA A 33 -20.48 -32.78 0.99
CA ALA A 33 -19.45 -33.18 0.05
C ALA A 33 -19.93 -32.82 -1.36
N ILE A 34 -19.56 -31.63 -1.84
CA ILE A 34 -19.80 -31.24 -3.22
C ILE A 34 -18.85 -32.07 -4.08
N HIS A 35 -19.37 -33.19 -4.57
CA HIS A 35 -18.70 -34.06 -5.53
C HIS A 35 -18.35 -33.28 -6.80
N ASN A 36 -17.06 -33.05 -7.01
CA ASN A 36 -16.49 -32.86 -8.34
C ASN A 36 -15.12 -33.56 -8.34
N ASP A 37 -15.16 -34.88 -8.12
CA ASP A 37 -13.99 -35.77 -7.97
C ASP A 37 -13.18 -35.96 -9.28
N THR A 38 -13.34 -35.08 -10.25
CA THR A 38 -12.49 -35.00 -11.45
C THR A 38 -12.48 -33.56 -11.97
N PRO A 39 -11.37 -32.82 -11.85
CA PRO A 39 -11.24 -31.49 -12.46
C PRO A 39 -11.37 -31.61 -13.98
N ARG A 40 -12.51 -31.18 -14.53
CA ARG A 40 -12.76 -31.21 -15.99
C ARG A 40 -12.12 -30.03 -16.73
N GLY A 41 -11.78 -28.95 -16.02
CA GLY A 41 -11.20 -27.72 -16.60
C GLY A 41 -9.97 -27.95 -17.49
N PRO A 42 -8.99 -28.78 -17.09
CA PRO A 42 -7.87 -29.14 -17.95
C PRO A 42 -8.28 -29.87 -19.23
N THR A 43 -9.27 -30.76 -19.17
CA THR A 43 -9.82 -31.44 -20.36
C THR A 43 -10.60 -30.49 -21.25
N ASP A 44 -11.39 -29.58 -20.65
CA ASP A 44 -12.17 -28.57 -21.37
C ASP A 44 -11.24 -27.59 -22.12
N LEU A 45 -10.22 -26.99 -21.47
CA LEU A 45 -9.26 -26.12 -22.17
C LEU A 45 -8.41 -26.88 -23.21
N ALA A 46 -8.04 -28.14 -22.95
CA ALA A 46 -7.35 -28.96 -23.96
C ALA A 46 -8.22 -29.18 -25.20
N ARG A 47 -9.53 -29.40 -25.04
CA ARG A 47 -10.48 -29.49 -26.15
C ARG A 47 -10.64 -28.17 -26.89
N GLU A 48 -10.85 -27.05 -26.19
CA GLU A 48 -10.97 -25.74 -26.86
C GLU A 48 -9.70 -25.37 -27.65
N ARG A 49 -8.51 -25.75 -27.16
CA ARG A 49 -7.24 -25.59 -27.90
C ARG A 49 -7.16 -26.48 -29.14
N ALA A 50 -7.61 -27.73 -29.05
CA ALA A 50 -7.63 -28.67 -30.17
C ALA A 50 -8.64 -28.30 -31.26
N ASN A 51 -9.68 -27.52 -30.92
CA ASN A 51 -10.69 -27.04 -31.87
C ASN A 51 -10.20 -25.91 -32.78
N ALA A 52 -9.11 -25.21 -32.44
CA ALA A 52 -8.64 -24.06 -33.18
C ALA A 52 -8.06 -24.45 -34.54
N PHE A 53 -8.49 -23.77 -35.62
CA PHE A 53 -8.07 -24.13 -36.98
C PHE A 53 -6.69 -23.56 -37.38
N PHE A 54 -6.04 -22.80 -36.51
CA PHE A 54 -4.72 -22.22 -36.71
C PHE A 54 -3.79 -22.58 -35.54
N LYS A 55 -2.48 -22.60 -35.78
CA LYS A 55 -1.49 -22.84 -34.72
C LYS A 55 -1.31 -21.59 -33.86
N THR A 56 -1.51 -21.72 -32.55
CA THR A 56 -1.32 -20.63 -31.58
C THR A 56 0.05 -19.95 -31.71
N MET A 57 1.14 -20.72 -31.84
CA MET A 57 2.49 -20.16 -31.96
C MET A 57 2.70 -19.35 -33.25
N ASP A 58 2.08 -19.75 -34.36
CA ASP A 58 2.14 -18.99 -35.61
C ASP A 58 1.47 -17.62 -35.40
N MET A 59 0.32 -17.57 -34.71
CA MET A 59 -0.32 -16.31 -34.31
C MET A 59 0.53 -15.52 -33.31
N THR A 60 1.18 -16.17 -32.34
CA THR A 60 2.14 -15.53 -31.41
C THR A 60 3.28 -14.85 -32.15
N GLU A 61 3.85 -15.50 -33.18
CA GLU A 61 4.86 -14.89 -34.04
C GLU A 61 4.32 -13.67 -34.81
N VAL A 62 3.06 -13.69 -35.26
CA VAL A 62 2.49 -12.50 -35.91
C VAL A 62 2.22 -11.39 -34.89
N ILE A 63 1.68 -11.68 -33.70
CA ILE A 63 1.48 -10.70 -32.61
C ILE A 63 2.82 -10.04 -32.22
N LEU A 64 3.84 -10.84 -31.92
CA LEU A 64 5.15 -10.37 -31.44
C LEU A 64 6.09 -9.91 -32.58
N ARG A 65 5.66 -9.99 -33.84
CA ARG A 65 6.41 -9.58 -35.05
C ARG A 65 7.64 -10.43 -35.42
N GLY A 66 7.64 -11.70 -35.05
CA GLY A 66 8.61 -12.70 -35.50
C GLY A 66 9.31 -13.44 -34.37
N LYS A 67 9.94 -14.57 -34.71
CA LYS A 67 10.56 -15.52 -33.78
C LYS A 67 11.54 -14.89 -32.80
N GLU A 68 12.33 -13.92 -33.25
CA GLU A 68 13.31 -13.21 -32.40
C GLU A 68 12.63 -12.52 -31.20
N ASN A 69 11.50 -11.85 -31.40
CA ASN A 69 10.76 -11.21 -30.33
C ASN A 69 10.01 -12.21 -29.44
N VAL A 70 9.54 -13.34 -29.99
CA VAL A 70 8.99 -14.46 -29.20
C VAL A 70 10.07 -14.99 -28.24
N VAL A 71 11.29 -15.20 -28.74
CA VAL A 71 12.44 -15.66 -27.94
C VAL A 71 12.85 -14.61 -26.91
N ALA A 72 12.93 -13.33 -27.29
CA ALA A 72 13.30 -12.24 -26.38
C ALA A 72 12.29 -12.07 -25.24
N GLN A 73 10.98 -12.10 -25.53
CA GLN A 73 9.94 -12.06 -24.51
C GLN A 73 10.00 -13.29 -23.59
N SER A 74 10.18 -14.49 -24.17
CA SER A 74 10.31 -15.73 -23.41
C SER A 74 11.52 -15.71 -22.48
N LEU A 75 12.66 -15.18 -22.93
CA LEU A 75 13.86 -15.02 -22.12
C LEU A 75 13.65 -14.00 -20.99
N ALA A 76 13.05 -12.85 -21.28
CA ALA A 76 12.73 -11.84 -20.29
C ALA A 76 11.79 -12.40 -19.19
N TYR A 77 10.75 -13.13 -19.57
CA TYR A 77 9.88 -13.82 -18.61
C TYR A 77 10.64 -14.88 -17.80
N GLN A 78 11.54 -15.67 -18.40
CA GLN A 78 12.37 -16.62 -17.65
C GLN A 78 13.33 -15.94 -16.67
N MET A 79 13.89 -14.77 -17.01
CA MET A 79 14.72 -13.98 -16.11
C MET A 79 13.91 -13.49 -14.91
N ILE A 80 12.80 -12.80 -15.15
CA ILE A 80 11.88 -12.29 -14.11
C ILE A 80 11.34 -13.43 -13.24
N GLN A 81 11.01 -14.59 -13.83
CA GLN A 81 10.51 -15.74 -13.08
C GLN A 81 11.60 -16.43 -12.24
N ARG A 82 12.89 -16.31 -12.59
CA ARG A 82 13.99 -16.90 -11.82
C ARG A 82 14.43 -16.00 -10.67
N ASP A 83 14.34 -14.69 -10.84
CA ASP A 83 14.66 -13.68 -9.86
C ASP A 83 13.69 -13.72 -8.66
N SER A 84 14.21 -13.89 -7.44
CA SER A 84 13.41 -13.96 -6.21
C SER A 84 12.89 -12.61 -5.74
N GLU A 85 13.54 -11.50 -6.08
CA GLU A 85 13.13 -10.15 -5.71
C GLU A 85 11.97 -9.67 -6.61
N LEU A 86 11.98 -10.07 -7.88
CA LEU A 86 10.91 -9.76 -8.84
C LEU A 86 9.67 -10.69 -8.72
N ARG A 87 9.75 -11.77 -7.93
CA ARG A 87 8.61 -12.66 -7.59
C ARG A 87 7.65 -12.01 -6.57
N MET A 88 7.06 -10.87 -6.92
CA MET A 88 6.01 -10.25 -6.10
C MET A 88 4.73 -11.08 -6.11
N HIS A 89 4.56 -11.92 -5.09
CA HIS A 89 3.39 -12.80 -4.89
C HIS A 89 2.12 -12.01 -4.54
N GLN A 90 2.24 -10.94 -3.73
CA GLN A 90 1.22 -9.91 -3.50
C GLN A 90 1.92 -8.56 -3.23
N GLY A 91 1.25 -7.45 -3.54
CA GLY A 91 1.78 -6.09 -3.38
C GLY A 91 1.51 -5.20 -4.60
N HIS A 92 1.79 -3.91 -4.46
CA HIS A 92 1.74 -2.97 -5.59
C HIS A 92 3.05 -3.03 -6.38
N ASN A 93 2.96 -2.99 -7.71
CA ASN A 93 4.16 -2.86 -8.54
C ASN A 93 4.80 -1.49 -8.26
N TYR A 94 6.10 -1.47 -7.93
CA TYR A 94 6.89 -0.25 -8.04
C TYR A 94 6.96 0.16 -9.51
N ASP A 95 6.85 1.45 -9.76
CA ASP A 95 6.73 2.04 -11.10
C ASP A 95 7.69 3.23 -11.18
N LEU A 96 8.37 3.37 -12.32
CA LEU A 96 9.42 4.38 -12.51
C LEU A 96 9.11 5.15 -13.80
N THR A 97 8.74 6.43 -13.68
CA THR A 97 8.34 7.29 -14.80
C THR A 97 9.53 7.81 -15.63
N ARG A 98 10.68 7.13 -15.58
CA ARG A 98 11.98 7.54 -16.13
C ARG A 98 11.95 7.88 -17.62
N ASP A 99 11.05 7.26 -18.38
CA ASP A 99 10.99 7.44 -19.82
C ASP A 99 10.41 8.83 -20.19
N GLU A 100 9.58 9.44 -19.34
CA GLU A 100 8.93 10.75 -19.60
C GLU A 100 9.91 11.92 -19.46
N ASP A 101 10.66 11.98 -18.36
CA ASP A 101 11.66 13.02 -18.14
C ASP A 101 12.88 12.84 -19.04
N ARG A 102 13.31 11.58 -19.29
CA ARG A 102 14.38 11.27 -20.25
C ARG A 102 14.02 11.72 -21.66
N VAL A 103 12.84 11.36 -22.19
CA VAL A 103 12.43 11.76 -23.56
C VAL A 103 12.29 13.29 -23.66
N THR A 104 11.78 13.95 -22.62
CA THR A 104 11.69 15.42 -22.58
C THR A 104 13.09 16.05 -22.63
N PHE A 105 14.02 15.55 -21.82
CA PHE A 105 15.41 16.01 -21.81
C PHE A 105 16.11 15.75 -23.16
N GLU A 106 15.97 14.55 -23.72
CA GLU A 106 16.53 14.18 -25.02
C GLU A 106 15.93 15.03 -26.17
N PHE A 107 14.68 15.49 -26.06
CA PHE A 107 14.02 16.31 -27.07
C PHE A 107 14.37 17.80 -26.99
N PHE A 108 14.49 18.38 -25.78
CA PHE A 108 14.75 19.82 -25.58
C PHE A 108 16.21 20.19 -25.29
N GLY A 109 17.04 19.26 -24.82
CA GLY A 109 18.46 19.54 -24.51
C GLY A 109 19.33 19.68 -25.76
N THR A 110 20.34 20.55 -25.73
CA THR A 110 21.39 20.56 -26.76
C THR A 110 22.33 19.36 -26.61
N SER A 111 23.20 19.10 -27.60
CA SER A 111 24.18 18.01 -27.49
C SER A 111 25.10 18.19 -26.28
N GLU A 112 25.57 19.41 -26.01
CA GLU A 112 26.43 19.69 -24.85
C GLU A 112 25.69 19.48 -23.52
N GLN A 113 24.38 19.73 -23.48
CA GLN A 113 23.56 19.41 -22.32
C GLN A 113 23.43 17.90 -22.15
N GLN A 114 23.20 17.14 -23.24
CA GLN A 114 23.15 15.68 -23.19
C GLN A 114 24.48 15.09 -22.71
N ASP A 115 25.62 15.52 -23.25
CA ASP A 115 26.95 15.08 -22.82
C ASP A 115 27.20 15.34 -21.32
N LYS A 116 26.69 16.47 -20.78
CA LYS A 116 26.78 16.81 -19.35
C LYS A 116 25.97 15.89 -18.43
N TRP A 117 24.79 15.44 -18.85
CA TRP A 117 23.82 14.77 -17.95
C TRP A 117 23.58 13.28 -18.24
N MET A 118 23.72 12.81 -19.48
CA MET A 118 23.33 11.44 -19.87
C MET A 118 24.09 10.36 -19.10
N GLY A 119 25.40 10.53 -18.88
CA GLY A 119 26.19 9.58 -18.10
C GLY A 119 25.75 9.45 -16.63
N ASP A 120 25.13 10.50 -16.06
CA ASP A 120 24.54 10.48 -14.72
C ASP A 120 23.11 9.90 -14.71
N ILE A 121 22.34 10.11 -15.77
CA ILE A 121 20.99 9.53 -15.96
C ILE A 121 21.08 8.01 -16.16
N GLU A 122 21.95 7.54 -17.06
CA GLU A 122 22.06 6.11 -17.40
C GLU A 122 22.61 5.24 -16.26
N SER A 123 23.39 5.86 -15.36
CA SER A 123 23.96 5.21 -14.18
C SER A 123 23.12 5.37 -12.91
N TRP A 124 21.88 5.87 -13.03
CA TRP A 124 20.96 6.16 -11.91
C TRP A 124 21.53 7.11 -10.84
N ARG A 125 22.59 7.85 -11.21
CA ARG A 125 23.24 8.86 -10.40
C ARG A 125 22.40 10.14 -10.32
N VAL A 126 21.55 10.37 -11.31
CA VAL A 126 20.41 11.30 -11.31
C VAL A 126 19.14 10.50 -11.55
N ILE A 127 18.11 10.79 -10.76
CA ILE A 127 16.75 10.27 -10.92
C ILE A 127 15.85 11.48 -11.16
N GLY A 128 15.23 11.55 -12.34
CA GLY A 128 14.38 12.66 -12.76
C GLY A 128 12.88 12.43 -12.55
N CYS A 129 12.09 13.46 -12.82
CA CYS A 129 10.63 13.41 -12.96
C CYS A 129 10.12 14.51 -13.89
N PHE A 130 8.95 14.29 -14.49
CA PHE A 130 8.35 15.18 -15.50
C PHE A 130 7.36 16.16 -14.85
N ALA A 131 7.80 17.39 -14.57
CA ALA A 131 7.04 18.38 -13.81
C ALA A 131 6.28 19.37 -14.71
N MET A 132 5.23 18.87 -15.38
CA MET A 132 4.32 19.70 -16.21
C MET A 132 3.12 20.23 -15.40
N THR A 133 2.17 19.33 -15.08
CA THR A 133 0.84 19.62 -14.55
C THR A 133 0.87 20.41 -13.25
N GLU A 134 -0.08 21.32 -13.09
CA GLU A 134 -0.30 22.13 -11.89
C GLU A 134 -1.68 21.85 -11.30
N LEU A 135 -1.86 22.16 -10.01
CA LEU A 135 -3.10 21.96 -9.28
C LEU A 135 -4.29 22.70 -9.92
N GLY A 136 -4.07 23.89 -10.48
CA GLY A 136 -5.06 24.65 -11.25
C GLY A 136 -5.10 24.35 -12.75
N HIS A 137 -4.03 23.76 -13.31
CA HIS A 137 -3.80 23.71 -14.77
C HIS A 137 -3.28 22.34 -15.23
N SER A 138 -4.17 21.57 -15.86
CA SER A 138 -3.85 20.33 -16.59
C SER A 138 -4.11 20.51 -18.10
N SER A 139 -5.35 20.40 -18.56
CA SER A 139 -5.67 20.48 -20.00
C SER A 139 -5.37 21.85 -20.65
N ASN A 140 -5.47 22.96 -19.88
CA ASN A 140 -5.09 24.30 -20.36
C ASN A 140 -3.64 24.62 -19.98
N LEU A 141 -2.70 24.00 -20.69
CA LEU A 141 -1.25 24.16 -20.45
C LEU A 141 -0.73 25.58 -20.74
N SER A 142 -1.38 26.33 -21.63
CA SER A 142 -1.07 27.75 -21.85
C SER A 142 -1.34 28.63 -20.63
N GLY A 143 -2.14 28.14 -19.67
CA GLY A 143 -2.44 28.83 -18.42
C GLY A 143 -1.48 28.55 -17.27
N LEU A 144 -0.45 27.71 -17.44
CA LEU A 144 0.47 27.35 -16.35
C LEU A 144 1.12 28.58 -15.69
N GLU A 145 1.14 28.56 -14.36
CA GLU A 145 1.44 29.69 -13.50
C GLU A 145 2.87 29.68 -12.94
N THR A 146 3.54 28.52 -12.82
CA THR A 146 4.93 28.46 -12.33
C THR A 146 5.85 29.31 -13.20
N THR A 147 6.56 30.27 -12.63
CA THR A 147 7.43 31.19 -13.37
C THR A 147 8.90 30.78 -13.32
N SER A 148 9.65 31.24 -14.33
CA SER A 148 11.11 31.24 -14.35
C SER A 148 11.60 32.63 -14.75
N THR A 149 11.96 33.45 -13.77
CA THR A 149 12.41 34.83 -13.99
C THR A 149 13.93 34.88 -14.09
N PHE A 150 14.48 35.47 -15.16
CA PHE A 150 15.93 35.60 -15.30
C PHE A 150 16.50 36.76 -14.48
N ASP A 151 17.51 36.47 -13.67
CA ASP A 151 18.26 37.44 -12.88
C ASP A 151 19.60 37.74 -13.58
N ARG A 152 19.68 38.91 -14.23
CA ARG A 152 20.89 39.36 -14.93
C ARG A 152 22.08 39.60 -13.99
N ALA A 153 21.86 39.86 -12.70
CA ALA A 153 22.94 40.16 -11.76
C ALA A 153 23.69 38.89 -11.33
N THR A 154 23.01 37.74 -11.25
CA THR A 154 23.61 36.45 -10.89
C THR A 154 23.77 35.48 -12.05
N ASN A 155 23.19 35.78 -13.23
CA ASN A 155 23.17 34.91 -14.41
C ASN A 155 22.45 33.56 -14.14
N GLU A 156 21.33 33.65 -13.43
CA GLU A 156 20.49 32.53 -13.00
C GLU A 156 19.03 32.72 -13.40
N PHE A 157 18.28 31.62 -13.42
CA PHE A 157 16.82 31.66 -13.37
C PHE A 157 16.33 31.45 -11.94
N VAL A 158 15.34 32.24 -11.54
CA VAL A 158 14.59 32.10 -10.29
C VAL A 158 13.28 31.39 -10.61
N ILE A 159 13.13 30.14 -10.17
CA ILE A 159 11.92 29.33 -10.32
C ILE A 159 10.98 29.57 -9.14
N HIS A 160 9.72 29.88 -9.40
CA HIS A 160 8.74 30.15 -8.35
C HIS A 160 7.33 29.67 -8.72
N SER A 161 6.66 29.04 -7.75
CA SER A 161 5.21 28.79 -7.74
C SER A 161 4.51 29.98 -7.05
N PRO A 162 3.96 30.97 -7.80
CA PRO A 162 3.41 32.21 -7.21
C PRO A 162 2.11 32.02 -6.41
N SER A 163 1.42 30.89 -6.59
CA SER A 163 0.09 30.63 -6.05
C SER A 163 -0.05 29.17 -5.59
N LEU A 164 -1.08 28.86 -4.79
CA LEU A 164 -1.39 27.45 -4.48
C LEU A 164 -1.74 26.64 -5.74
N THR A 165 -2.44 27.25 -6.69
CA THR A 165 -2.84 26.61 -7.96
C THR A 165 -1.65 26.31 -8.87
N SER A 166 -0.57 27.10 -8.78
CA SER A 166 0.72 26.85 -9.47
C SER A 166 1.56 25.71 -8.88
N THR A 167 1.12 25.05 -7.81
CA THR A 167 1.79 23.85 -7.27
C THR A 167 1.81 22.78 -8.35
N LYS A 168 2.99 22.29 -8.74
CA LYS A 168 3.08 21.13 -9.65
C LYS A 168 2.42 19.93 -8.98
N TRP A 169 1.55 19.21 -9.69
CA TRP A 169 0.68 18.18 -9.10
C TRP A 169 0.56 16.95 -10.00
N TRP A 170 0.35 15.78 -9.40
CA TRP A 170 0.39 14.46 -10.07
C TRP A 170 1.75 14.08 -10.68
N ILE A 171 2.85 14.61 -10.16
CA ILE A 171 4.20 14.37 -10.71
C ILE A 171 4.72 13.01 -10.24
N GLY A 172 4.88 12.05 -11.17
CA GLY A 172 5.47 10.75 -10.88
C GLY A 172 6.84 10.87 -10.21
N MET A 173 7.13 10.01 -9.22
CA MET A 173 8.39 9.96 -8.46
C MET A 173 8.76 11.22 -7.63
N ALA A 174 8.05 12.35 -7.75
CA ALA A 174 8.40 13.57 -7.03
C ALA A 174 8.21 13.45 -5.51
N GLY A 175 7.27 12.63 -5.06
CA GLY A 175 6.87 12.54 -3.66
C GLY A 175 8.02 12.17 -2.75
N ARG A 176 8.85 11.18 -3.15
CA ARG A 176 9.93 10.64 -2.32
C ARG A 176 11.23 10.34 -3.07
N THR A 177 11.18 10.03 -4.37
CA THR A 177 12.29 9.34 -5.07
C THR A 177 13.12 10.26 -5.98
N ALA A 178 12.50 11.16 -6.72
CA ALA A 178 13.19 11.97 -7.73
C ALA A 178 14.15 12.99 -7.11
N THR A 179 15.39 13.01 -7.59
CA THR A 179 16.45 13.95 -7.20
C THR A 179 16.40 15.25 -8.00
N HIS A 180 15.90 15.20 -9.23
CA HIS A 180 15.78 16.32 -10.16
C HIS A 180 14.39 16.28 -10.81
N SER A 181 13.96 17.40 -11.36
CA SER A 181 12.82 17.47 -12.28
C SER A 181 13.21 18.14 -13.59
N VAL A 182 12.53 17.73 -14.66
CA VAL A 182 12.42 18.52 -15.87
C VAL A 182 11.10 19.28 -15.75
N THR A 183 11.18 20.58 -15.43
CA THR A 183 10.04 21.43 -15.08
C THR A 183 9.73 22.40 -16.20
N VAL A 184 8.46 22.53 -16.58
CA VAL A 184 8.02 23.59 -17.49
C VAL A 184 7.58 24.81 -16.70
N CYS A 185 8.08 25.98 -17.10
CA CYS A 185 7.84 27.26 -16.45
C CYS A 185 7.53 28.35 -17.49
N ARG A 186 6.75 29.35 -17.05
CA ARG A 186 6.43 30.57 -17.78
C ARG A 186 7.61 31.55 -17.66
N THR A 187 8.31 31.79 -18.78
CA THR A 187 9.63 32.44 -18.77
C THR A 187 9.52 33.96 -18.85
N LEU A 188 10.05 34.63 -17.82
CA LEU A 188 10.04 36.08 -17.69
C LEU A 188 11.48 36.62 -17.81
N ILE A 189 11.72 37.49 -18.78
CA ILE A 189 13.03 38.13 -19.02
C ILE A 189 12.80 39.63 -19.19
N ASP A 190 13.47 40.44 -18.37
CA ASP A 190 13.31 41.91 -18.31
C ASP A 190 11.84 42.35 -18.19
N GLY A 191 11.05 41.60 -17.40
CA GLY A 191 9.61 41.84 -17.19
C GLY A 191 8.70 41.38 -18.34
N LYS A 192 9.26 40.97 -19.49
CA LYS A 192 8.51 40.42 -20.61
C LYS A 192 8.33 38.91 -20.49
N ASP A 193 7.12 38.45 -20.75
CA ASP A 193 6.76 37.05 -20.88
C ASP A 193 7.11 36.50 -22.28
N TYR A 194 7.77 35.35 -22.30
CA TYR A 194 8.18 34.61 -23.49
C TYR A 194 7.53 33.23 -23.61
N GLY A 195 6.49 32.96 -22.82
CA GLY A 195 5.76 31.70 -22.83
C GLY A 195 6.50 30.57 -22.10
N LEU A 196 6.16 29.33 -22.42
CA LEU A 196 6.62 28.15 -21.69
C LEU A 196 7.99 27.69 -22.17
N ASN A 197 8.91 27.44 -21.25
CA ASN A 197 10.19 26.79 -21.53
C ASN A 197 10.50 25.73 -20.46
N TRP A 198 11.44 24.83 -20.76
CA TRP A 198 11.80 23.69 -19.93
C TRP A 198 13.13 23.89 -19.20
N PHE A 199 13.19 23.45 -17.95
CA PHE A 199 14.33 23.65 -17.05
C PHE A 199 14.66 22.38 -16.26
N ILE A 200 15.94 22.09 -16.06
CA ILE A 200 16.40 21.09 -15.08
C ILE A 200 16.46 21.75 -13.71
N VAL A 201 15.60 21.31 -12.79
CA VAL A 201 15.54 21.84 -11.42
C VAL A 201 15.96 20.74 -10.43
N PRO A 202 17.08 20.90 -9.69
CA PRO A 202 17.42 19.99 -8.60
C PRO A 202 16.36 20.05 -7.50
N LEU A 203 15.84 18.88 -7.09
CA LEU A 203 14.85 18.77 -6.01
C LEU A 203 15.51 18.33 -4.70
N ARG A 204 16.37 17.32 -4.75
CA ARG A 204 16.99 16.68 -3.59
C ARG A 204 18.50 16.52 -3.76
N ASP A 205 19.22 16.63 -2.66
CA ASP A 205 20.62 16.20 -2.63
C ASP A 205 20.72 14.69 -2.91
N ARG A 206 21.66 14.33 -3.79
CA ARG A 206 21.80 13.00 -4.38
C ARG A 206 22.36 11.95 -3.41
N LYS A 207 22.90 12.37 -2.25
CA LYS A 207 23.48 11.47 -1.24
C LYS A 207 22.55 11.25 -0.05
N THR A 208 21.82 12.29 0.35
CA THR A 208 20.97 12.31 1.54
C THR A 208 19.48 12.16 1.24
N GLY A 209 19.04 12.46 0.03
CA GLY A 209 17.61 12.51 -0.34
C GLY A 209 16.84 13.69 0.26
N CYS A 210 17.51 14.57 1.01
CA CYS A 210 16.93 15.78 1.57
C CYS A 210 16.63 16.81 0.47
N LEU A 211 15.50 17.51 0.59
CA LEU A 211 15.11 18.57 -0.35
C LEU A 211 16.07 19.76 -0.26
N PHE A 212 16.32 20.42 -1.39
CA PHE A 212 17.08 21.68 -1.42
C PHE A 212 16.26 22.85 -0.84
N PRO A 213 16.91 23.89 -0.27
CA PRO A 213 16.21 25.08 0.21
C PRO A 213 15.31 25.71 -0.86
N GLY A 214 14.08 26.05 -0.47
CA GLY A 214 13.06 26.59 -1.37
C GLY A 214 12.29 25.55 -2.19
N VAL A 215 12.68 24.27 -2.16
CA VAL A 215 11.92 23.17 -2.77
C VAL A 215 11.07 22.48 -1.70
N VAL A 216 9.77 22.32 -1.96
CA VAL A 216 8.89 21.47 -1.16
C VAL A 216 8.29 20.38 -2.05
N CYS A 217 8.51 19.11 -1.70
CA CYS A 217 7.85 17.97 -2.33
C CYS A 217 7.16 17.10 -1.27
N GLY A 218 6.04 16.49 -1.64
CA GLY A 218 5.35 15.48 -0.83
C GLY A 218 4.54 14.52 -1.69
N ASP A 219 4.18 13.36 -1.13
CA ASP A 219 3.33 12.37 -1.79
C ASP A 219 1.86 12.84 -1.77
N VAL A 220 1.11 12.63 -2.85
CA VAL A 220 -0.32 12.98 -2.94
C VAL A 220 -1.23 11.99 -2.18
N GLY A 221 -0.69 10.84 -1.76
CA GLY A 221 -1.36 9.86 -0.93
C GLY A 221 -2.05 8.73 -1.70
N GLN A 222 -3.18 8.25 -1.16
CA GLN A 222 -3.91 7.12 -1.72
C GLN A 222 -4.52 7.47 -3.07
N LYS A 223 -4.17 6.68 -4.08
CA LYS A 223 -4.70 6.74 -5.45
C LYS A 223 -5.75 5.63 -5.67
N ALA A 224 -6.51 5.70 -6.76
CA ALA A 224 -7.42 4.61 -7.14
C ALA A 224 -6.67 3.32 -7.57
N SER A 225 -5.45 3.46 -8.10
CA SER A 225 -4.55 2.39 -8.51
C SER A 225 -3.08 2.86 -8.42
N ARG A 226 -2.11 2.06 -8.90
CA ARG A 226 -0.67 2.40 -8.97
C ARG A 226 -0.07 2.97 -7.66
N GLN A 227 -0.44 2.42 -6.50
CA GLN A 227 0.08 2.89 -5.19
C GLN A 227 1.60 2.72 -5.02
N GLY A 228 2.25 1.87 -5.83
CA GLY A 228 3.71 1.70 -5.83
C GLY A 228 4.47 2.81 -6.58
N LEU A 229 3.77 3.77 -7.17
CA LEU A 229 4.33 5.04 -7.65
C LEU A 229 4.13 6.13 -6.59
N ASP A 230 5.21 6.75 -6.14
CA ASP A 230 5.23 7.89 -5.22
C ASP A 230 4.93 9.21 -5.95
N THR A 231 3.77 9.25 -6.61
CA THR A 231 3.22 10.43 -7.25
C THR A 231 3.13 11.57 -6.23
N GLY A 232 3.71 12.72 -6.57
CA GLY A 232 3.84 13.84 -5.64
C GLY A 232 3.40 15.18 -6.19
N TYR A 233 3.53 16.17 -5.32
CA TYR A 233 3.45 17.59 -5.66
C TYR A 233 4.81 18.27 -5.49
N ILE A 234 5.02 19.41 -6.15
CA ILE A 234 6.23 20.24 -6.02
C ILE A 234 5.84 21.73 -5.92
N GLN A 235 6.40 22.44 -4.94
CA GLN A 235 6.36 23.90 -4.85
C GLN A 235 7.78 24.48 -4.88
N PHE A 236 7.95 25.57 -5.61
CA PHE A 236 9.21 26.30 -5.70
C PHE A 236 9.08 27.68 -5.05
N THR A 237 9.94 27.99 -4.08
CA THR A 237 10.04 29.29 -3.42
C THR A 237 11.36 29.95 -3.80
N HIS A 238 11.35 30.73 -4.88
CA HIS A 238 12.52 31.47 -5.38
C HIS A 238 13.78 30.61 -5.57
N VAL A 239 13.62 29.41 -6.11
CA VAL A 239 14.71 28.43 -6.31
C VAL A 239 15.61 28.90 -7.45
N ARG A 240 16.89 29.16 -7.16
CA ARG A 240 17.88 29.63 -8.14
C ARG A 240 18.52 28.46 -8.86
N ILE A 241 18.57 28.53 -10.19
CA ILE A 241 19.27 27.56 -11.06
C ILE A 241 20.16 28.29 -12.08
N PRO A 242 21.31 27.73 -12.48
CA PRO A 242 22.16 28.33 -13.52
C PRO A 242 21.43 28.52 -14.86
N ARG A 243 21.81 29.55 -15.63
CA ARG A 243 21.26 29.80 -16.99
C ARG A 243 21.26 28.55 -17.88
N GLU A 244 22.32 27.73 -17.83
CA GLU A 244 22.46 26.52 -18.65
C GLU A 244 21.55 25.35 -18.24
N ASN A 245 20.78 25.47 -17.15
CA ASN A 245 19.76 24.48 -16.79
C ASN A 245 18.46 24.67 -17.59
N MET A 246 18.23 25.82 -18.25
CA MET A 246 17.22 25.93 -19.30
C MET A 246 17.59 25.00 -20.47
N LEU A 247 16.67 24.20 -20.99
CA LEU A 247 16.92 23.29 -22.12
C LEU A 247 16.87 24.05 -23.46
N GLN A 248 17.98 24.08 -24.20
CA GLN A 248 18.23 25.14 -25.20
C GLN A 248 18.13 24.75 -26.68
N ARG A 249 17.53 23.61 -27.04
CA ARG A 249 17.43 23.18 -28.46
C ARG A 249 16.47 24.03 -29.29
N TRP A 250 15.33 24.43 -28.71
CA TRP A 250 14.23 25.06 -29.46
C TRP A 250 14.06 26.55 -29.14
N ALA A 251 14.28 26.97 -27.89
CA ALA A 251 14.60 28.34 -27.49
C ALA A 251 16.03 28.35 -26.94
N SER A 252 16.74 29.47 -26.98
CA SER A 252 18.09 29.56 -26.41
C SER A 252 18.33 30.90 -25.71
N PHE A 253 19.25 30.90 -24.75
CA PHE A 253 19.67 32.10 -24.03
C PHE A 253 21.18 32.14 -23.98
N ASN A 254 21.81 32.98 -24.81
CA ASN A 254 23.27 32.98 -24.91
C ASN A 254 23.93 33.64 -23.68
N PRO A 255 25.23 33.40 -23.42
CA PRO A 255 25.98 34.07 -22.35
C PRO A 255 26.02 35.61 -22.46
N GLN A 256 25.76 36.16 -23.64
CA GLN A 256 25.71 37.59 -23.92
C GLN A 256 24.38 38.24 -23.45
N GLY A 257 23.43 37.45 -22.95
CA GLY A 257 22.18 37.97 -22.39
C GLY A 257 21.10 38.25 -23.45
N GLU A 258 21.19 37.63 -24.62
CA GLU A 258 20.18 37.63 -25.69
C GLU A 258 19.36 36.33 -25.65
N PHE A 259 18.04 36.47 -25.67
CA PHE A 259 17.09 35.36 -25.66
C PHE A 259 16.41 35.16 -27.01
N ARG A 260 16.51 33.95 -27.55
CA ARG A 260 15.81 33.50 -28.77
C ARG A 260 14.64 32.59 -28.37
N PRO A 261 13.37 33.02 -28.54
CA PRO A 261 12.21 32.19 -28.23
C PRO A 261 12.06 31.02 -29.20
N MET A 262 11.22 30.05 -28.82
CA MET A 262 10.78 28.97 -29.70
C MET A 262 10.05 29.52 -30.94
N PRO A 263 10.22 28.89 -32.12
CA PRO A 263 9.48 29.27 -33.33
C PRO A 263 7.96 29.17 -33.18
N ASN A 264 7.48 28.26 -32.34
CA ASN A 264 6.06 28.08 -32.01
C ASN A 264 5.94 27.50 -30.58
N GLN A 265 5.10 28.09 -29.74
CA GLN A 265 4.87 27.65 -28.36
C GLN A 265 4.22 26.26 -28.27
N ALA A 266 3.56 25.76 -29.33
CA ALA A 266 3.04 24.40 -29.39
C ALA A 266 4.14 23.32 -29.27
N ILE A 267 5.40 23.67 -29.56
CA ILE A 267 6.56 22.77 -29.40
C ILE A 267 6.73 22.38 -27.92
N SER A 268 6.39 23.26 -26.96
CA SER A 268 6.48 23.00 -25.51
C SER A 268 5.71 21.76 -25.07
N TYR A 269 4.67 21.37 -25.81
CA TYR A 269 3.80 20.22 -25.53
C TYR A 269 4.24 18.91 -26.22
N ALA A 270 5.33 18.94 -27.01
CA ALA A 270 5.81 17.78 -27.76
C ALA A 270 6.05 16.50 -26.93
N PRO A 271 6.48 16.52 -25.65
CA PRO A 271 6.64 15.29 -24.86
C PRO A 271 5.35 14.51 -24.65
N LEU A 272 4.20 15.22 -24.51
CA LEU A 272 2.89 14.59 -24.36
C LEU A 272 2.51 13.73 -25.56
N ILE A 273 3.07 14.06 -26.74
CA ILE A 273 2.92 13.24 -27.93
C ILE A 273 3.52 11.85 -27.66
N SER A 274 4.70 11.74 -27.05
CA SER A 274 5.31 10.43 -26.70
C SER A 274 4.59 9.73 -25.54
N GLU A 275 4.21 10.46 -24.50
CA GLU A 275 3.44 9.93 -23.34
C GLU A 275 2.16 9.22 -23.81
N ARG A 276 1.41 9.85 -24.71
CA ARG A 276 0.20 9.29 -25.34
C ARG A 276 0.43 7.96 -26.04
N PHE A 277 1.68 7.55 -26.35
CA PHE A 277 2.05 6.27 -26.99
C PHE A 277 2.66 5.27 -26.01
N ALA A 278 3.27 5.75 -24.92
CA ALA A 278 3.61 4.90 -23.78
C ALA A 278 2.33 4.32 -23.16
N THR A 279 1.34 5.18 -22.92
CA THR A 279 -0.06 4.83 -22.63
C THR A 279 -0.50 3.65 -23.49
N LEU A 280 -0.33 3.73 -24.81
CA LEU A 280 -0.70 2.68 -25.77
C LEU A 280 0.05 1.35 -25.69
N ARG A 281 0.86 1.10 -24.67
CA ARG A 281 1.39 -0.25 -24.42
C ARG A 281 0.69 -0.91 -23.22
N PHE A 282 0.21 -0.11 -22.28
CA PHE A 282 -0.31 -0.60 -21.01
C PHE A 282 -1.61 -1.38 -21.17
N ASP A 283 -2.49 -1.01 -22.10
CA ASP A 283 -3.73 -1.76 -22.31
C ASP A 283 -3.54 -3.03 -23.08
N GLN A 284 -2.70 -3.05 -24.11
CA GLN A 284 -2.45 -4.28 -24.83
C GLN A 284 -2.03 -5.39 -23.86
N VAL A 285 -1.27 -5.04 -22.82
CA VAL A 285 -0.97 -5.92 -21.68
C VAL A 285 -2.20 -6.13 -20.78
N THR A 286 -2.85 -5.08 -20.29
CA THR A 286 -3.93 -5.18 -19.29
C THR A 286 -5.22 -5.82 -19.82
N LEU A 287 -5.67 -5.42 -21.01
CA LEU A 287 -6.78 -6.03 -21.73
C LEU A 287 -6.48 -7.48 -22.15
N SER A 288 -5.29 -7.79 -22.70
CA SER A 288 -5.00 -9.18 -23.10
C SER A 288 -5.00 -10.10 -21.88
N ARG A 289 -4.45 -9.67 -20.75
CA ARG A 289 -4.57 -10.36 -19.46
C ARG A 289 -6.04 -10.54 -19.06
N SER A 290 -6.83 -9.47 -19.10
CA SER A 290 -8.24 -9.47 -18.68
C SER A 290 -9.09 -10.43 -19.51
N LEU A 291 -8.93 -10.46 -20.84
CA LEU A 291 -9.65 -11.42 -21.69
C LEU A 291 -9.07 -12.83 -21.64
N THR A 292 -7.76 -12.99 -21.45
CA THR A 292 -7.17 -14.32 -21.17
C THR A 292 -7.81 -14.94 -19.94
N ILE A 293 -8.03 -14.15 -18.89
CA ILE A 293 -8.75 -14.58 -17.69
C ILE A 293 -10.22 -14.89 -18.01
N ALA A 294 -10.96 -13.95 -18.58
CA ALA A 294 -12.39 -14.10 -18.83
C ALA A 294 -12.72 -15.26 -19.78
N VAL A 295 -11.95 -15.45 -20.85
CA VAL A 295 -12.15 -16.52 -21.85
C VAL A 295 -11.76 -17.89 -21.29
N ARG A 296 -10.61 -18.02 -20.62
CA ARG A 296 -10.22 -19.29 -19.98
C ARG A 296 -11.20 -19.68 -18.87
N TYR A 297 -11.62 -18.71 -18.04
CA TYR A 297 -12.65 -18.95 -17.03
C TYR A 297 -13.97 -19.35 -17.68
N GLY A 298 -14.44 -18.65 -18.70
CA GLY A 298 -15.70 -18.95 -19.38
C GLY A 298 -15.74 -20.30 -20.09
N ALA A 299 -14.58 -20.81 -20.51
CA ALA A 299 -14.41 -22.15 -21.08
C ALA A 299 -14.36 -23.28 -20.03
N VAL A 300 -14.14 -22.97 -18.74
CA VAL A 300 -14.08 -23.97 -17.65
C VAL A 300 -15.29 -23.89 -16.72
N HIS A 301 -15.82 -22.69 -16.49
CA HIS A 301 -16.96 -22.46 -15.63
C HIS A 301 -18.27 -22.85 -16.32
N ARG A 302 -19.11 -23.55 -15.57
CA ARG A 302 -20.40 -24.08 -16.02
C ARG A 302 -21.49 -23.60 -15.07
N GLN A 303 -22.65 -23.30 -15.63
CA GLN A 303 -23.78 -22.69 -14.92
C GLN A 303 -25.06 -22.92 -15.74
N GLY A 304 -26.23 -22.95 -15.09
CA GLY A 304 -27.52 -23.08 -15.78
C GLY A 304 -28.07 -24.52 -15.83
N ALA A 305 -29.25 -24.69 -16.42
CA ALA A 305 -30.04 -25.92 -16.31
C ALA A 305 -29.41 -27.17 -16.96
N HIS A 306 -28.40 -27.00 -17.81
CA HIS A 306 -27.70 -28.08 -18.52
C HIS A 306 -26.21 -28.19 -18.17
N ASP A 307 -25.69 -27.37 -17.25
CA ASP A 307 -24.26 -27.31 -16.89
C ASP A 307 -23.34 -27.03 -18.11
N ASP A 308 -23.81 -26.18 -19.04
CA ASP A 308 -23.05 -25.75 -20.23
C ASP A 308 -21.87 -24.85 -19.83
N GLN A 309 -20.81 -24.77 -20.64
CA GLN A 309 -19.76 -23.77 -20.41
C GLN A 309 -20.39 -22.37 -20.56
N ILE A 310 -20.10 -21.42 -19.68
CA ILE A 310 -20.73 -20.08 -19.81
C ILE A 310 -20.35 -19.36 -21.12
N LEU A 311 -19.23 -19.76 -21.75
CA LEU A 311 -18.81 -19.33 -23.08
C LEU A 311 -19.70 -19.86 -24.23
N ASP A 312 -20.57 -20.87 -24.00
CA ASP A 312 -21.63 -21.28 -24.93
C ASP A 312 -22.77 -20.26 -25.03
N TYR A 313 -23.00 -19.46 -23.98
CA TYR A 313 -24.12 -18.52 -23.96
C TYR A 313 -23.91 -17.33 -24.89
N GLN A 314 -24.88 -17.09 -25.76
CA GLN A 314 -24.89 -15.98 -26.72
C GLN A 314 -24.69 -14.61 -26.05
N THR A 315 -25.25 -14.40 -24.85
CA THR A 315 -25.05 -13.19 -24.04
C THR A 315 -23.58 -13.02 -23.63
N HIS A 316 -22.91 -14.11 -23.26
CA HIS A 316 -21.50 -14.11 -22.90
C HIS A 316 -20.60 -13.87 -24.13
N GLN A 317 -20.92 -14.52 -25.26
CA GLN A 317 -20.22 -14.35 -26.52
C GLN A 317 -20.34 -12.93 -27.07
N THR A 318 -21.53 -12.35 -27.08
CA THR A 318 -21.76 -10.98 -27.58
C THR A 318 -21.10 -9.90 -26.73
N MET A 319 -20.78 -10.17 -25.46
CA MET A 319 -19.93 -9.32 -24.62
C MET A 319 -18.44 -9.55 -24.86
N LEU A 320 -17.96 -10.79 -24.87
CA LEU A 320 -16.51 -11.09 -24.90
C LEU A 320 -15.90 -11.12 -26.30
N MET A 321 -16.60 -11.66 -27.30
CA MET A 321 -16.04 -11.86 -28.65
C MET A 321 -15.59 -10.55 -29.32
N PRO A 322 -16.29 -9.41 -29.18
CA PRO A 322 -15.78 -8.13 -29.63
C PRO A 322 -14.40 -7.83 -29.04
N GLY A 323 -14.24 -7.99 -27.73
CA GLY A 323 -12.94 -7.80 -27.07
C GLY A 323 -11.86 -8.76 -27.58
N VAL A 324 -12.17 -10.05 -27.72
CA VAL A 324 -11.20 -11.09 -28.16
C VAL A 324 -10.65 -10.77 -29.54
N ALA A 325 -11.52 -10.36 -30.45
CA ALA A 325 -11.07 -9.84 -31.73
C ALA A 325 -10.31 -8.50 -31.53
N PHE A 326 -10.90 -7.47 -30.92
CA PHE A 326 -10.29 -6.13 -30.81
C PHE A 326 -8.85 -6.14 -30.31
N ILE A 327 -8.56 -6.86 -29.23
CA ILE A 327 -7.21 -6.94 -28.64
C ILE A 327 -6.22 -7.56 -29.62
N CYS A 328 -6.55 -8.73 -30.17
CA CYS A 328 -5.75 -9.40 -31.19
C CYS A 328 -5.60 -8.58 -32.48
N LEU A 329 -6.47 -7.58 -32.71
CA LEU A 329 -6.41 -6.65 -33.85
C LEU A 329 -5.53 -5.41 -33.61
N LEU A 330 -5.35 -4.96 -32.36
CA LEU A 330 -4.57 -3.73 -32.06
C LEU A 330 -3.13 -3.80 -32.60
N GLU A 331 -2.50 -4.98 -32.52
CA GLU A 331 -1.15 -5.18 -33.09
C GLU A 331 -1.11 -5.08 -34.61
N PHE A 332 -2.16 -5.52 -35.29
CA PHE A 332 -2.22 -5.48 -36.75
C PHE A 332 -2.49 -4.08 -37.26
N CYS A 333 -3.24 -3.26 -36.53
CA CYS A 333 -3.38 -1.84 -36.82
C CYS A 333 -2.06 -1.08 -36.59
N ARG A 334 -1.24 -1.51 -35.62
CA ARG A 334 0.09 -0.93 -35.38
C ARG A 334 1.14 -1.28 -36.46
N ARG A 335 0.85 -2.15 -37.43
CA ARG A 335 1.85 -2.62 -38.43
C ARG A 335 1.93 -1.79 -39.71
N PRO A 336 0.83 -1.45 -40.41
CA PRO A 336 0.93 -0.96 -41.78
C PRO A 336 1.36 0.51 -41.93
N CYS A 337 1.28 1.36 -40.90
CA CYS A 337 1.84 2.71 -41.00
C CYS A 337 3.38 2.73 -40.81
N GLY A 338 4.04 1.57 -40.65
CA GLY A 338 5.52 1.46 -40.64
C GLY A 338 6.17 2.32 -39.56
N GLY A 339 7.23 3.06 -39.92
CA GLY A 339 7.85 4.07 -39.06
C GLY A 339 6.88 5.15 -38.56
N HIS A 340 5.70 5.32 -39.19
CA HIS A 340 4.66 6.27 -38.80
C HIS A 340 3.54 5.67 -37.91
N ALA A 341 3.45 4.33 -37.77
CA ALA A 341 2.74 3.66 -36.65
C ALA A 341 3.69 3.32 -35.49
N TYR A 342 5.00 3.47 -35.74
CA TYR A 342 6.04 3.63 -34.73
C TYR A 342 6.23 5.12 -34.35
N SER A 343 5.57 6.04 -35.07
CA SER A 343 5.50 7.46 -34.75
C SER A 343 4.23 7.75 -33.95
N ALA A 344 4.35 8.76 -33.11
CA ALA A 344 3.42 9.06 -32.04
C ALA A 344 2.18 9.86 -32.51
N TYR A 345 1.49 9.39 -33.56
CA TYR A 345 0.32 10.07 -34.14
C TYR A 345 -0.93 9.20 -34.39
N ASN A 346 -0.95 7.90 -34.03
CA ASN A 346 -2.04 6.95 -34.41
C ASN A 346 -2.62 6.04 -33.28
N ALA A 347 -2.71 6.56 -32.04
CA ALA A 347 -3.47 6.14 -30.84
C ALA A 347 -4.42 4.89 -30.83
N ILE A 348 -4.06 3.75 -30.17
CA ILE A 348 -5.07 2.75 -29.68
C ILE A 348 -4.73 1.95 -28.38
N PRO A 349 -3.63 1.17 -28.24
CA PRO A 349 -3.52 0.14 -27.18
C PRO A 349 -3.30 0.56 -25.69
N GLY A 350 -3.99 1.58 -25.17
CA GLY A 350 -3.64 2.24 -23.87
C GLY A 350 -4.71 2.42 -22.77
N LEU A 351 -5.97 2.11 -23.04
CA LEU A 351 -7.14 2.55 -22.27
C LEU A 351 -7.52 1.73 -21.00
N ILE A 352 -8.33 0.68 -21.13
CA ILE A 352 -9.37 0.15 -20.23
C ILE A 352 -8.97 -0.30 -18.78
N GLY A 353 -7.71 -0.52 -18.39
CA GLY A 353 -7.36 -0.88 -16.98
C GLY A 353 -6.60 0.16 -16.15
N ASP A 354 -5.67 0.86 -16.79
CA ASP A 354 -5.12 2.14 -16.29
C ASP A 354 -6.06 3.32 -16.67
N PHE A 355 -7.27 3.01 -17.15
CA PHE A 355 -8.21 3.89 -17.84
C PHE A 355 -8.57 5.14 -17.06
N GLY A 356 -8.82 5.00 -15.75
CA GLY A 356 -9.28 6.12 -14.93
C GLY A 356 -8.29 7.28 -14.85
N VAL A 357 -6.98 7.02 -14.97
CA VAL A 357 -5.97 8.08 -15.11
C VAL A 357 -5.70 8.38 -16.58
N ILE A 358 -5.77 7.39 -17.47
CA ILE A 358 -5.47 7.55 -18.90
C ILE A 358 -6.53 8.31 -19.71
N THR A 359 -7.79 8.39 -19.25
CA THR A 359 -8.77 9.30 -19.86
C THR A 359 -8.49 10.78 -19.62
N THR A 360 -7.47 11.11 -18.82
CA THR A 360 -7.22 12.46 -18.28
C THR A 360 -5.73 12.87 -18.33
N GLY A 361 -4.81 11.95 -18.04
CA GLY A 361 -3.35 12.09 -18.19
C GLY A 361 -2.92 12.06 -19.67
N GLY A 362 -1.85 12.76 -20.02
CA GLY A 362 -1.49 13.08 -21.42
C GLY A 362 -2.48 14.02 -22.15
N GLY A 363 -3.65 14.31 -21.56
CA GLY A 363 -4.70 15.19 -22.08
C GLY A 363 -6.08 14.52 -22.04
N ASP A 364 -7.09 15.25 -21.57
CA ASP A 364 -8.47 14.75 -21.46
C ASP A 364 -9.04 14.26 -22.80
N ASN A 365 -9.67 13.08 -22.79
CA ASN A 365 -10.17 12.44 -24.01
C ASN A 365 -11.25 13.23 -24.76
N ILE A 366 -12.13 13.97 -24.07
CA ILE A 366 -13.14 14.81 -24.74
C ILE A 366 -12.43 15.97 -25.44
N MET A 367 -11.46 16.60 -24.76
CA MET A 367 -10.63 17.67 -25.33
C MET A 367 -9.79 17.17 -26.53
N LEU A 368 -9.26 15.94 -26.50
CA LEU A 368 -8.51 15.35 -27.60
C LEU A 368 -9.38 15.00 -28.81
N MET A 369 -10.61 14.52 -28.60
CA MET A 369 -11.58 14.31 -29.68
C MET A 369 -11.98 15.63 -30.34
N GLN A 370 -12.23 16.67 -29.54
CA GLN A 370 -12.46 18.03 -30.02
C GLN A 370 -11.26 18.57 -30.84
N GLN A 371 -10.02 18.41 -30.37
CA GLN A 371 -8.82 18.79 -31.13
C GLN A 371 -8.70 18.04 -32.46
N SER A 372 -9.06 16.74 -32.49
CA SER A 372 -9.03 15.93 -33.71
C SER A 372 -10.10 16.37 -34.72
N ALA A 373 -11.27 16.82 -34.24
CA ALA A 373 -12.29 17.43 -35.09
C ALA A 373 -11.81 18.77 -35.69
N ARG A 374 -11.06 19.60 -34.94
CA ARG A 374 -10.47 20.85 -35.47
C ARG A 374 -9.57 20.59 -36.68
N LEU A 375 -8.79 19.52 -36.65
CA LEU A 375 -7.83 19.20 -37.71
C LEU A 375 -8.47 18.88 -39.07
N LYS A 376 -9.77 18.55 -39.12
CA LYS A 376 -10.38 17.93 -40.30
C LYS A 376 -11.11 18.84 -41.27
N LYS A 377 -11.39 20.10 -40.91
CA LYS A 377 -11.89 21.14 -41.85
C LYS A 377 -11.79 22.60 -41.38
N THR A 378 -11.11 22.88 -40.27
CA THR A 378 -11.23 24.20 -39.60
C THR A 378 -10.73 25.37 -40.43
N ILE A 379 -9.72 25.27 -41.30
CA ILE A 379 -9.27 26.44 -42.09
C ILE A 379 -10.41 26.94 -43.00
N GLU A 380 -11.05 26.05 -43.77
CA GLU A 380 -12.20 26.42 -44.60
C GLU A 380 -13.41 26.86 -43.75
N LEU A 381 -13.72 26.14 -42.66
CA LEU A 381 -14.87 26.46 -41.82
C LEU A 381 -14.70 27.78 -41.06
N GLN A 382 -13.50 28.05 -40.54
CA GLN A 382 -13.14 29.28 -39.83
C GLN A 382 -13.08 30.47 -40.79
N GLU A 383 -12.61 30.29 -42.03
CA GLU A 383 -12.75 31.30 -43.07
C GLU A 383 -14.21 31.60 -43.42
N VAL A 384 -15.08 30.60 -43.50
CA VAL A 384 -16.51 30.79 -43.78
C VAL A 384 -17.23 31.48 -42.60
N LEU A 385 -17.01 31.01 -41.37
CA LEU A 385 -17.63 31.56 -40.16
C LEU A 385 -17.14 33.00 -39.85
N SER A 386 -15.85 33.27 -40.03
CA SER A 386 -15.31 34.64 -39.87
C SER A 386 -15.83 35.61 -40.94
N LYS A 387 -15.97 35.16 -42.21
CA LYS A 387 -16.63 35.95 -43.27
C LYS A 387 -18.12 36.18 -42.99
N ALA A 388 -18.76 35.29 -42.22
CA ALA A 388 -20.15 35.43 -41.76
C ALA A 388 -20.30 36.28 -40.48
N GLY A 389 -19.20 36.76 -39.87
CA GLY A 389 -19.22 37.57 -38.66
C GLY A 389 -19.62 36.81 -37.38
N THR A 390 -19.57 35.47 -37.40
CA THR A 390 -19.88 34.62 -36.24
C THR A 390 -18.62 34.35 -35.41
N ASP A 391 -18.75 34.37 -34.08
CA ASP A 391 -17.67 33.98 -33.18
C ASP A 391 -17.41 32.47 -33.28
N PHE A 392 -16.19 32.13 -33.70
CA PHE A 392 -15.75 30.75 -33.88
C PHE A 392 -15.77 29.96 -32.57
N ASP A 393 -15.36 30.55 -31.43
CA ASP A 393 -15.30 29.82 -30.17
C ASP A 393 -16.71 29.62 -29.57
N MET A 394 -17.65 30.54 -29.83
CA MET A 394 -19.07 30.36 -29.49
C MET A 394 -19.67 29.19 -30.29
N VAL A 395 -19.56 29.22 -31.62
CA VAL A 395 -20.07 28.15 -32.51
C VAL A 395 -19.39 26.80 -32.21
N TRP A 396 -18.10 26.80 -31.85
CA TRP A 396 -17.39 25.61 -31.40
C TRP A 396 -18.00 25.01 -30.13
N ASN A 397 -18.39 25.85 -29.18
CA ASN A 397 -18.97 25.43 -27.91
C ASN A 397 -20.42 24.94 -28.04
N GLU A 398 -21.18 25.46 -29.01
CA GLU A 398 -22.55 25.02 -29.29
C GLU A 398 -22.64 23.65 -29.99
N HIS A 399 -21.55 23.20 -30.64
CA HIS A 399 -21.50 21.95 -31.44
C HIS A 399 -20.54 20.87 -30.90
N GLN A 400 -20.18 20.91 -29.60
CA GLN A 400 -19.18 19.99 -29.03
C GLN A 400 -19.58 18.51 -29.13
N THR A 401 -20.88 18.19 -29.08
CA THR A 401 -21.40 16.80 -29.13
C THR A 401 -21.19 16.19 -30.51
N GLU A 402 -21.54 16.94 -31.56
CA GLU A 402 -21.39 16.56 -32.95
C GLU A 402 -19.91 16.40 -33.31
N LEU A 403 -19.06 17.31 -32.85
CA LEU A 403 -17.60 17.27 -33.06
C LEU A 403 -16.97 16.01 -32.44
N VAL A 404 -17.40 15.61 -31.25
CA VAL A 404 -16.99 14.34 -30.60
C VAL A 404 -17.50 13.13 -31.39
N HIS A 405 -18.75 13.14 -31.85
CA HIS A 405 -19.32 12.03 -32.63
C HIS A 405 -18.59 11.86 -33.98
N MET A 406 -18.28 12.95 -34.69
CA MET A 406 -17.47 12.94 -35.91
C MET A 406 -16.06 12.39 -35.67
N ALA A 407 -15.47 12.65 -34.50
CA ALA A 407 -14.16 12.10 -34.13
C ALA A 407 -14.22 10.58 -33.88
N ASP A 408 -15.24 10.06 -33.19
CA ASP A 408 -15.44 8.61 -32.98
C ASP A 408 -15.60 7.88 -34.33
N ILE A 409 -16.48 8.37 -35.21
CA ILE A 409 -16.67 7.81 -36.57
C ILE A 409 -15.34 7.80 -37.34
N HIS A 410 -14.57 8.89 -37.28
CA HIS A 410 -13.29 8.98 -37.95
C HIS A 410 -12.29 7.95 -37.42
N ALA A 411 -12.19 7.80 -36.09
CA ALA A 411 -11.29 6.85 -35.45
C ALA A 411 -11.63 5.40 -35.87
N TRP A 412 -12.91 5.02 -35.86
CA TRP A 412 -13.36 3.70 -36.31
C TRP A 412 -13.05 3.43 -37.79
N LEU A 413 -13.29 4.41 -38.67
CA LEU A 413 -12.96 4.26 -40.09
C LEU A 413 -11.45 4.12 -40.31
N HIS A 414 -10.65 4.93 -39.62
CA HIS A 414 -9.19 4.85 -39.71
C HIS A 414 -8.68 3.49 -39.22
N PHE A 415 -9.19 3.01 -38.07
CA PHE A 415 -8.89 1.69 -37.52
C PHE A 415 -9.13 0.57 -38.54
N LEU A 416 -10.30 0.52 -39.17
CA LEU A 416 -10.65 -0.53 -40.14
C LEU A 416 -9.77 -0.49 -41.41
N ILE A 417 -9.49 0.71 -41.94
CA ILE A 417 -8.61 0.90 -43.11
C ILE A 417 -7.19 0.40 -42.80
N VAL A 418 -6.66 0.80 -41.64
CA VAL A 418 -5.33 0.39 -41.19
C VAL A 418 -5.31 -1.12 -40.94
N TYR A 419 -6.33 -1.70 -40.33
CA TYR A 419 -6.41 -3.15 -40.14
C TYR A 419 -6.35 -3.95 -41.46
N GLN A 420 -7.15 -3.54 -42.46
CA GLN A 420 -7.19 -4.20 -43.76
C GLN A 420 -5.82 -4.17 -44.47
N ARG A 421 -5.11 -3.05 -44.37
CA ARG A 421 -3.72 -2.92 -44.87
C ARG A 421 -2.74 -3.84 -44.13
N GLY A 422 -3.00 -4.16 -42.86
CA GLY A 422 -2.21 -5.08 -42.05
C GLY A 422 -2.32 -6.52 -42.54
N ILE A 423 -3.55 -7.01 -42.74
CA ILE A 423 -3.81 -8.35 -43.30
C ILE A 423 -3.09 -8.55 -44.64
N LEU A 424 -3.14 -7.54 -45.52
CA LEU A 424 -2.55 -7.63 -46.86
C LEU A 424 -1.02 -7.85 -46.83
N ARG A 425 -0.33 -7.40 -45.78
CA ARG A 425 1.13 -7.58 -45.60
C ARG A 425 1.49 -8.98 -45.10
N GLU A 426 0.64 -9.59 -44.27
CA GLU A 426 0.90 -10.92 -43.71
C GLU A 426 0.44 -12.07 -44.64
N LYS A 427 -0.23 -11.73 -45.76
CA LYS A 427 -0.84 -12.68 -46.71
C LYS A 427 0.09 -13.80 -47.23
N ALA A 428 1.41 -13.60 -47.17
CA ALA A 428 2.41 -14.54 -47.68
C ALA A 428 3.04 -15.49 -46.65
N ARG A 429 2.75 -15.35 -45.33
CA ARG A 429 3.46 -16.11 -44.28
C ARG A 429 2.72 -17.35 -43.79
N THR A 430 1.46 -17.21 -43.39
CA THR A 430 0.67 -18.28 -42.75
C THR A 430 -0.80 -18.20 -43.17
N PRO A 431 -1.30 -19.08 -44.08
CA PRO A 431 -2.64 -18.99 -44.65
C PRO A 431 -3.78 -19.02 -43.64
N GLU A 432 -3.71 -19.90 -42.64
CA GLU A 432 -4.72 -20.14 -41.62
C GLU A 432 -4.83 -18.93 -40.68
N VAL A 433 -3.69 -18.40 -40.22
CA VAL A 433 -3.63 -17.16 -39.46
C VAL A 433 -4.17 -15.98 -40.28
N CYS A 434 -3.82 -15.88 -41.56
CA CYS A 434 -4.37 -14.86 -42.46
C CYS A 434 -5.90 -14.99 -42.65
N ALA A 435 -6.44 -16.21 -42.65
CA ALA A 435 -7.89 -16.46 -42.69
C ALA A 435 -8.57 -16.03 -41.38
N MET A 436 -8.00 -16.38 -40.23
CA MET A 436 -8.47 -15.92 -38.91
C MET A 436 -8.51 -14.39 -38.82
N LEU A 437 -7.45 -13.73 -39.27
CA LEU A 437 -7.37 -12.28 -39.27
C LEU A 437 -8.46 -11.64 -40.15
N LYS A 438 -8.76 -12.20 -41.33
CA LYS A 438 -9.89 -11.74 -42.16
C LYS A 438 -11.23 -11.93 -41.46
N LYS A 439 -11.47 -13.08 -40.83
CA LYS A 439 -12.68 -13.39 -40.04
C LYS A 439 -12.89 -12.36 -38.93
N MET A 440 -11.84 -12.04 -38.17
CA MET A 440 -11.89 -11.00 -37.12
C MET A 440 -12.14 -9.60 -37.69
N GLY A 441 -11.56 -9.26 -38.84
CA GLY A 441 -11.79 -7.97 -39.51
C GLY A 441 -13.22 -7.79 -40.00
N GLN A 442 -13.79 -8.83 -40.62
CA GLN A 442 -15.17 -8.84 -41.05
C GLN A 442 -16.13 -8.67 -39.87
N PHE A 443 -15.88 -9.40 -38.78
CA PHE A 443 -16.63 -9.25 -37.53
C PHE A 443 -16.55 -7.84 -36.95
N MET A 444 -15.39 -7.17 -37.06
CA MET A 444 -15.27 -5.78 -36.63
C MET A 444 -15.99 -4.76 -37.50
N SER A 445 -15.93 -4.92 -38.82
CA SER A 445 -16.76 -4.11 -39.70
C SER A 445 -18.24 -4.25 -39.31
N THR A 446 -18.71 -5.47 -39.04
CA THR A 446 -20.09 -5.71 -38.58
C THR A 446 -20.38 -5.12 -37.19
N PHE A 447 -19.45 -5.16 -36.24
CA PHE A 447 -19.59 -4.50 -34.93
C PHE A 447 -19.71 -2.97 -35.08
N VAL A 448 -18.85 -2.34 -35.89
CA VAL A 448 -18.87 -0.88 -36.12
C VAL A 448 -20.16 -0.47 -36.85
N LEU A 449 -20.58 -1.21 -37.88
CA LEU A 449 -21.87 -1.00 -38.56
C LEU A 449 -23.06 -1.16 -37.60
N LYS A 450 -22.99 -2.07 -36.63
CA LYS A 450 -24.01 -2.23 -35.58
C LYS A 450 -23.98 -1.09 -34.55
N ARG A 451 -22.81 -0.52 -34.25
CA ARG A 451 -22.63 0.60 -33.31
C ARG A 451 -23.17 1.91 -33.89
N LEU A 452 -22.90 2.19 -35.16
CA LEU A 452 -23.29 3.42 -35.88
C LEU A 452 -24.57 3.23 -36.70
N LEU A 453 -25.40 2.24 -36.34
CA LEU A 453 -26.54 1.80 -37.15
C LEU A 453 -27.65 2.86 -37.22
N ASP A 454 -27.78 3.67 -36.18
CA ASP A 454 -28.60 4.88 -36.13
C ASP A 454 -28.25 5.86 -37.25
N LEU A 455 -26.98 6.25 -37.38
CA LEU A 455 -26.51 7.18 -38.41
C LEU A 455 -26.81 6.67 -39.84
N PHE A 456 -26.56 5.39 -40.11
CA PHE A 456 -26.86 4.81 -41.44
C PHE A 456 -28.36 4.70 -41.74
N LEU A 457 -29.22 4.66 -40.71
CA LEU A 457 -30.68 4.71 -40.88
C LEU A 457 -31.16 6.15 -41.08
N GLU A 458 -30.58 7.12 -40.38
CA GLU A 458 -30.91 8.55 -40.48
C GLU A 458 -30.55 9.12 -41.86
N GLU A 459 -29.35 8.80 -42.38
CA GLU A 459 -28.91 9.15 -43.73
C GLU A 459 -29.62 8.35 -44.85
N GLY A 460 -30.58 7.48 -44.50
CA GLY A 460 -31.33 6.66 -45.46
C GLY A 460 -30.50 5.62 -46.23
N TYR A 461 -29.25 5.37 -45.81
CA TYR A 461 -28.34 4.41 -46.44
C TYR A 461 -28.75 2.95 -46.16
N PHE A 462 -29.35 2.71 -45.00
CA PHE A 462 -29.95 1.44 -44.60
C PHE A 462 -31.42 1.59 -44.24
N ASP A 463 -32.13 0.45 -44.21
CA ASP A 463 -33.51 0.35 -43.74
C ASP A 463 -33.64 -0.63 -42.55
N GLY A 464 -34.88 -0.83 -42.09
CA GLY A 464 -35.19 -1.76 -41.00
C GLY A 464 -34.91 -3.24 -41.30
N LEU A 465 -34.72 -3.64 -42.57
CA LEU A 465 -34.30 -5.00 -42.95
C LEU A 465 -32.78 -5.14 -42.81
N HIS A 466 -32.01 -4.19 -43.35
CA HIS A 466 -30.55 -4.11 -43.17
C HIS A 466 -30.18 -4.10 -41.68
N ALA A 467 -30.89 -3.32 -40.87
CA ALA A 467 -30.71 -3.27 -39.42
C ALA A 467 -30.91 -4.63 -38.72
N LYS A 468 -31.87 -5.45 -39.17
CA LYS A 468 -32.08 -6.81 -38.63
C LYS A 468 -30.96 -7.76 -39.08
N LEU A 469 -30.59 -7.72 -40.35
CA LEU A 469 -29.53 -8.55 -40.92
C LEU A 469 -28.16 -8.28 -40.26
N ILE A 470 -27.80 -7.01 -40.03
CA ILE A 470 -26.55 -6.63 -39.34
C ILE A 470 -26.52 -7.17 -37.91
N ARG A 471 -27.63 -7.09 -37.16
CA ARG A 471 -27.73 -7.64 -35.80
C ARG A 471 -27.59 -9.17 -35.78
N GLN A 472 -28.20 -9.86 -36.74
CA GLN A 472 -28.10 -11.32 -36.87
C GLN A 472 -26.68 -11.75 -37.25
N LEU A 473 -26.07 -11.11 -38.25
CA LEU A 473 -24.71 -11.38 -38.69
C LEU A 473 -23.70 -11.22 -37.55
N PHE A 474 -23.83 -10.16 -36.74
CA PHE A 474 -23.00 -9.95 -35.55
C PHE A 474 -23.08 -11.13 -34.57
N VAL A 475 -24.29 -11.63 -34.30
CA VAL A 475 -24.52 -12.77 -33.39
C VAL A 475 -23.91 -14.06 -33.94
N ASP A 476 -24.05 -14.33 -35.23
CA ASP A 476 -23.54 -15.57 -35.82
C ASP A 476 -22.02 -15.55 -35.98
N GLN A 477 -21.42 -14.39 -36.25
CA GLN A 477 -19.97 -14.20 -36.19
C GLN A 477 -19.41 -14.35 -34.77
N CYS A 478 -20.14 -13.94 -33.72
CA CYS A 478 -19.74 -14.22 -32.32
C CYS A 478 -19.64 -15.74 -32.05
N LYS A 479 -20.66 -16.51 -32.46
CA LYS A 479 -20.66 -17.98 -32.32
C LYS A 479 -19.52 -18.64 -33.09
N ASP A 480 -19.23 -18.14 -34.30
CA ASP A 480 -18.15 -18.71 -35.10
C ASP A 480 -16.77 -18.36 -34.54
N LEU A 481 -16.56 -17.14 -34.04
CA LEU A 481 -15.30 -16.72 -33.42
C LEU A 481 -15.02 -17.43 -32.09
N ARG A 482 -16.05 -17.79 -31.31
CA ARG A 482 -15.89 -18.52 -30.02
C ARG A 482 -14.96 -19.71 -30.16
N LYS A 483 -15.14 -20.53 -31.21
CA LYS A 483 -14.45 -21.81 -31.42
C LYS A 483 -12.93 -21.71 -31.30
N ASP A 484 -12.41 -20.52 -31.62
CA ASP A 484 -11.00 -20.19 -31.69
C ASP A 484 -10.53 -19.31 -30.50
N ALA A 485 -11.44 -18.87 -29.63
CA ALA A 485 -11.20 -17.82 -28.65
C ALA A 485 -10.11 -18.19 -27.62
N VAL A 486 -10.05 -19.45 -27.17
CA VAL A 486 -8.99 -19.91 -26.25
C VAL A 486 -7.61 -19.85 -26.91
N ALA A 487 -7.50 -20.31 -28.16
CA ALA A 487 -6.24 -20.22 -28.92
C ALA A 487 -5.84 -18.78 -29.26
N LEU A 488 -6.80 -17.88 -29.47
CA LEU A 488 -6.57 -16.45 -29.68
C LEU A 488 -6.03 -15.77 -28.40
N VAL A 489 -6.59 -16.06 -27.23
CA VAL A 489 -6.05 -15.48 -25.97
C VAL A 489 -4.73 -16.13 -25.54
N ASP A 490 -4.51 -17.41 -25.86
CA ASP A 490 -3.24 -18.08 -25.60
C ASP A 490 -2.11 -17.59 -26.52
N ALA A 491 -2.42 -17.05 -27.71
CA ALA A 491 -1.42 -16.50 -28.63
C ALA A 491 -0.67 -15.28 -28.07
N TRP A 492 -1.17 -14.67 -26.99
CA TRP A 492 -0.48 -13.62 -26.23
C TRP A 492 0.70 -14.13 -25.38
N ALA A 493 0.87 -15.44 -25.24
CA ALA A 493 1.97 -16.10 -24.53
C ALA A 493 2.19 -15.61 -23.08
N ILE A 494 1.11 -15.21 -22.39
CA ILE A 494 1.17 -14.67 -21.03
C ILE A 494 1.28 -15.84 -20.02
N PRO A 495 2.38 -15.96 -19.26
CA PRO A 495 2.54 -17.02 -18.26
C PRO A 495 1.76 -16.71 -16.97
N ASP A 496 1.37 -17.74 -16.22
CA ASP A 496 0.56 -17.63 -14.99
C ASP A 496 1.11 -16.59 -13.98
N PHE A 497 2.43 -16.49 -13.82
CA PHE A 497 3.07 -15.57 -12.86
C PHE A 497 3.01 -14.09 -13.29
N VAL A 498 2.85 -13.81 -14.59
CA VAL A 498 2.58 -12.47 -15.13
C VAL A 498 1.08 -12.19 -15.09
N LEU A 499 0.25 -13.18 -15.40
CA LEU A 499 -1.21 -13.07 -15.38
C LEU A 499 -1.71 -12.72 -13.96
N LYS A 500 -1.16 -13.38 -12.94
CA LYS A 500 -1.48 -13.24 -11.49
C LYS A 500 -2.97 -13.48 -11.16
N ALA A 501 -3.64 -14.35 -11.90
CA ALA A 501 -5.06 -14.66 -11.72
C ALA A 501 -5.33 -16.17 -11.78
N LEU A 502 -5.73 -16.75 -10.66
CA LEU A 502 -5.91 -18.20 -10.48
C LEU A 502 -7.04 -18.78 -11.34
N ILE A 503 -8.09 -17.99 -11.58
CA ILE A 503 -9.20 -18.34 -12.47
C ILE A 503 -8.86 -18.24 -13.97
N GLY A 504 -7.69 -17.68 -14.32
CA GLY A 504 -7.18 -17.60 -15.70
C GLY A 504 -6.02 -18.56 -15.98
N LYS A 505 -5.77 -19.54 -15.10
CA LYS A 505 -4.61 -20.44 -15.15
C LYS A 505 -4.52 -21.20 -16.47
N TYR A 506 -3.31 -21.33 -17.03
CA TYR A 506 -3.10 -21.93 -18.35
C TYR A 506 -3.62 -23.38 -18.46
N ASP A 507 -3.43 -24.20 -17.42
CA ASP A 507 -3.87 -25.59 -17.39
C ASP A 507 -5.36 -25.79 -17.07
N GLY A 508 -6.10 -24.73 -16.70
CA GLY A 508 -7.53 -24.82 -16.40
C GLY A 508 -7.89 -25.43 -15.05
N ASP A 509 -6.91 -25.75 -14.18
CA ASP A 509 -7.18 -26.28 -12.83
C ASP A 509 -7.51 -25.16 -11.82
N ILE A 510 -8.60 -24.44 -12.09
CA ILE A 510 -8.90 -23.16 -11.45
C ILE A 510 -9.41 -23.30 -10.00
N TYR A 511 -10.25 -24.29 -9.70
CA TYR A 511 -10.93 -24.36 -8.39
C TYR A 511 -10.00 -24.84 -7.27
N PRO A 512 -9.18 -25.90 -7.44
CA PRO A 512 -8.21 -26.30 -6.41
C PRO A 512 -7.16 -25.22 -6.17
N ALA A 513 -6.63 -24.60 -7.24
CA ALA A 513 -5.66 -23.51 -7.13
C ALA A 513 -6.23 -22.27 -6.42
N TYR A 514 -7.49 -21.91 -6.71
CA TYR A 514 -8.17 -20.81 -6.03
C TYR A 514 -8.40 -21.11 -4.53
N PHE A 515 -8.98 -22.27 -4.23
CA PHE A 515 -9.26 -22.67 -2.84
C PHE A 515 -7.99 -22.82 -2.01
N ALA A 516 -6.93 -23.42 -2.56
CA ALA A 516 -5.63 -23.52 -1.90
C ALA A 516 -5.03 -22.15 -1.57
N THR A 517 -5.17 -21.17 -2.48
CA THR A 517 -4.66 -19.80 -2.24
C THR A 517 -5.48 -19.06 -1.19
N VAL A 518 -6.81 -19.17 -1.22
CA VAL A 518 -7.68 -18.58 -0.19
C VAL A 518 -7.35 -19.16 1.18
N ASN A 519 -7.17 -20.48 1.29
CA ASN A 519 -6.80 -21.14 2.55
C ASN A 519 -5.38 -20.78 3.03
N ALA A 520 -4.47 -20.41 2.12
CA ALA A 520 -3.11 -19.97 2.45
C ALA A 520 -3.01 -18.47 2.77
N ALA A 521 -4.06 -17.68 2.52
CA ALA A 521 -4.05 -16.25 2.80
C ALA A 521 -4.09 -15.95 4.31
N GLN A 522 -3.34 -14.94 4.73
CA GLN A 522 -3.24 -14.53 6.13
C GLN A 522 -4.63 -14.12 6.64
N LYS A 523 -5.00 -14.59 7.85
CA LYS A 523 -6.31 -14.37 8.50
C LYS A 523 -7.51 -15.13 7.90
N SER A 524 -7.37 -15.99 6.89
CA SER A 524 -8.52 -16.75 6.34
C SER A 524 -9.23 -17.67 7.34
N PHE A 525 -8.55 -18.05 8.44
CA PHE A 525 -9.10 -18.86 9.53
C PHE A 525 -9.03 -18.19 10.90
N GLU A 526 -8.57 -16.93 10.95
CA GLU A 526 -8.47 -16.16 12.20
C GLU A 526 -9.79 -15.41 12.44
N PRO A 527 -10.29 -15.32 13.69
CA PRO A 527 -11.40 -14.44 13.99
C PRO A 527 -11.09 -12.98 13.63
N THR A 528 -12.07 -12.26 13.11
CA THR A 528 -11.91 -10.83 12.83
C THR A 528 -11.61 -10.06 14.12
N LYS A 529 -10.80 -9.00 14.06
CA LYS A 529 -10.42 -8.21 15.25
C LYS A 529 -11.62 -7.69 16.05
N TYR A 530 -12.72 -7.35 15.38
CA TYR A 530 -13.94 -6.92 16.08
C TYR A 530 -14.69 -8.08 16.77
N TRP A 531 -14.53 -9.33 16.34
CA TRP A 531 -15.09 -10.51 17.01
C TRP A 531 -14.34 -10.83 18.31
N LEU A 532 -13.03 -10.59 18.32
CA LEU A 532 -12.21 -10.62 19.54
C LEU A 532 -12.59 -9.49 20.52
N ASN A 533 -13.00 -8.32 19.99
CA ASN A 533 -13.41 -7.17 20.81
C ASN A 533 -14.90 -7.19 21.20
N SER A 534 -15.73 -8.04 20.59
CA SER A 534 -17.17 -8.15 20.91
C SER A 534 -17.40 -9.11 22.08
N ASN A 535 -17.47 -8.54 23.29
CA ASN A 535 -17.72 -9.22 24.56
C ASN A 535 -19.09 -9.93 24.64
N HIS A 536 -19.28 -11.08 23.98
CA HIS A 536 -20.43 -11.97 24.26
C HIS A 536 -20.18 -13.49 24.14
N ILE A 537 -18.98 -13.96 23.77
CA ILE A 537 -18.64 -15.39 23.81
C ILE A 537 -17.47 -15.61 24.79
N SER A 538 -17.78 -15.59 26.08
CA SER A 538 -16.86 -15.86 27.19
C SER A 538 -16.49 -17.34 27.35
N ALA A 539 -16.47 -18.10 26.24
CA ALA A 539 -16.18 -19.52 26.21
C ALA A 539 -15.84 -20.00 24.80
N PHE A 540 -14.62 -19.77 24.30
CA PHE A 540 -13.85 -20.77 23.55
C PHE A 540 -12.38 -20.35 23.36
N LYS A 541 -11.47 -21.31 23.55
CA LYS A 541 -10.00 -21.26 23.36
C LYS A 541 -9.18 -20.39 24.32
N MET A 542 -8.58 -21.06 25.32
CA MET A 542 -7.12 -21.01 25.41
C MET A 542 -6.55 -21.77 24.21
N ASP A 543 -5.60 -21.19 23.50
CA ASP A 543 -4.70 -21.92 22.60
C ASP A 543 -3.27 -21.80 23.15
N SER A 544 -2.61 -22.93 23.32
CA SER A 544 -1.47 -23.11 24.21
C SER A 544 -0.20 -23.45 23.42
N SER A 545 0.49 -22.43 22.88
CA SER A 545 1.77 -22.65 22.18
C SER A 545 2.76 -21.47 22.12
N SER A 546 2.54 -20.39 22.88
CA SER A 546 3.62 -19.44 23.21
C SER A 546 3.60 -19.13 24.70
N THR A 547 4.70 -19.43 25.39
CA THR A 547 4.88 -19.21 26.84
C THR A 547 5.08 -17.73 27.12
N GLN A 548 3.99 -16.95 27.04
CA GLN A 548 3.98 -15.58 27.51
C GLN A 548 4.16 -15.57 29.03
N PHE A 549 5.19 -14.87 29.51
CA PHE A 549 5.46 -14.69 30.92
C PHE A 549 5.45 -13.20 31.31
N ILE A 550 5.28 -12.93 32.60
CA ILE A 550 5.13 -11.57 33.15
C ILE A 550 6.34 -11.23 34.02
N ALA A 551 6.93 -10.05 33.80
CA ALA A 551 8.08 -9.56 34.57
C ALA A 551 7.61 -8.77 35.80
N PHE A 552 8.13 -9.10 36.98
CA PHE A 552 7.82 -8.42 38.24
C PHE A 552 9.07 -7.77 38.86
N PHE A 553 9.02 -6.45 39.02
CA PHE A 553 10.02 -5.67 39.75
C PHE A 553 9.43 -5.17 41.07
N GLY A 554 10.17 -5.34 42.16
CA GLY A 554 9.63 -5.08 43.50
C GLY A 554 8.62 -6.12 43.96
N ALA A 555 8.76 -7.38 43.53
CA ALA A 555 7.86 -8.50 43.83
C ALA A 555 7.68 -8.82 45.34
N THR A 556 8.51 -8.26 46.22
CA THR A 556 8.36 -8.34 47.69
C THR A 556 7.60 -7.15 48.30
N GLY A 557 7.23 -6.15 47.50
CA GLY A 557 6.38 -5.02 47.90
C GLY A 557 4.91 -5.41 47.86
N GLY A 558 4.12 -5.00 48.87
CA GLY A 558 2.84 -5.66 49.17
C GLY A 558 1.81 -5.73 48.04
N CYS A 559 1.73 -4.73 47.16
CA CYS A 559 0.78 -4.73 46.05
C CYS A 559 1.24 -5.64 44.89
N ALA A 560 2.52 -5.58 44.52
CA ALA A 560 3.09 -6.42 43.47
C ALA A 560 3.21 -7.89 43.91
N ASN A 561 3.44 -8.13 45.20
CA ASN A 561 3.45 -9.48 45.77
C ASN A 561 2.06 -10.14 45.76
N ALA A 562 1.02 -9.39 46.16
CA ALA A 562 -0.36 -9.85 46.05
C ALA A 562 -0.74 -10.14 44.59
N CYS A 563 -0.38 -9.24 43.66
CA CYS A 563 -0.58 -9.44 42.23
C CYS A 563 0.11 -10.71 41.71
N LEU A 564 1.39 -10.92 42.05
CA LEU A 564 2.14 -12.12 41.69
C LEU A 564 1.50 -13.41 42.24
N ALA A 565 0.98 -13.38 43.47
CA ALA A 565 0.26 -14.53 44.04
C ALA A 565 -1.01 -14.86 43.24
N HIS A 566 -1.76 -13.85 42.77
CA HIS A 566 -2.90 -14.08 41.87
C HIS A 566 -2.47 -14.58 40.48
N THR A 567 -1.39 -14.04 39.90
CA THR A 567 -0.82 -14.50 38.62
C THR A 567 -0.46 -15.99 38.64
N LEU A 568 0.26 -16.44 39.68
CA LEU A 568 0.67 -17.84 39.83
C LEU A 568 -0.53 -18.75 40.14
N ASN A 569 -1.46 -18.33 41.00
CA ASN A 569 -2.70 -19.10 41.24
C ASN A 569 -3.61 -19.21 40.01
N ALA A 570 -3.41 -18.38 38.98
CA ALA A 570 -4.11 -18.44 37.70
C ALA A 570 -3.40 -19.29 36.63
N GLY A 571 -2.26 -19.92 36.94
CA GLY A 571 -1.51 -20.75 36.00
C GLY A 571 -0.64 -19.99 35.01
N LEU A 572 -0.26 -18.74 35.32
CA LEU A 572 0.56 -17.89 34.44
C LEU A 572 2.02 -17.84 34.91
N HIS A 573 2.95 -18.06 33.98
CA HIS A 573 4.38 -17.97 34.27
C HIS A 573 4.81 -16.53 34.57
N ALA A 574 5.68 -16.36 35.55
CA ALA A 574 6.23 -15.08 35.96
C ALA A 574 7.74 -15.17 36.21
N THR A 575 8.45 -14.08 35.90
CA THR A 575 9.86 -13.89 36.28
C THR A 575 9.95 -12.69 37.22
N ALA A 576 10.53 -12.88 38.40
CA ALA A 576 10.57 -11.86 39.45
C ALA A 576 12.00 -11.49 39.86
N LEU A 577 12.29 -10.19 39.98
CA LEU A 577 13.54 -9.70 40.57
C LEU A 577 13.41 -9.65 42.10
N ALA A 578 14.29 -10.34 42.82
CA ALA A 578 14.33 -10.33 44.28
C ALA A 578 15.76 -10.23 44.83
N ARG A 579 15.97 -9.34 45.82
CA ARG A 579 17.24 -9.26 46.58
C ARG A 579 17.49 -10.47 47.50
N THR A 580 16.48 -11.30 47.71
CA THR A 580 16.53 -12.48 48.60
C THR A 580 15.44 -13.44 48.13
N PRO A 581 15.77 -14.44 47.29
CA PRO A 581 14.78 -15.33 46.69
C PRO A 581 13.91 -16.07 47.72
N SER A 582 14.52 -16.63 48.77
CA SER A 582 13.81 -17.35 49.86
C SER A 582 12.70 -16.51 50.49
N LYS A 583 12.97 -15.23 50.77
CA LYS A 583 11.97 -14.30 51.33
C LYS A 583 10.75 -14.13 50.41
N LEU A 584 10.94 -14.14 49.09
CA LEU A 584 9.82 -14.06 48.14
C LEU A 584 9.02 -15.38 48.15
N THR A 585 9.69 -16.52 48.13
CA THR A 585 9.11 -17.87 48.24
C THR A 585 8.26 -18.00 49.51
N ASP A 586 8.82 -17.67 50.67
CA ASP A 586 8.13 -17.72 51.98
C ASP A 586 6.85 -16.86 52.00
N MET A 587 6.92 -15.66 51.41
CA MET A 587 5.77 -14.76 51.31
C MET A 587 4.66 -15.35 50.43
N LEU A 588 4.99 -16.02 49.32
CA LEU A 588 4.01 -16.62 48.41
C LEU A 588 3.39 -17.89 49.00
N LEU A 589 4.19 -18.75 49.63
CA LEU A 589 3.72 -19.93 50.37
C LEU A 589 2.75 -19.53 51.48
N ALA A 590 3.06 -18.49 52.26
CA ALA A 590 2.20 -17.98 53.33
C ALA A 590 0.84 -17.44 52.84
N GLN A 591 0.70 -17.12 51.56
CA GLN A 591 -0.56 -16.69 50.94
C GLN A 591 -1.38 -17.87 50.39
N GLY A 592 -0.77 -19.04 50.23
CA GLY A 592 -1.40 -20.25 49.73
C GLY A 592 -1.08 -20.59 48.26
N VAL A 593 -0.05 -19.98 47.67
CA VAL A 593 0.53 -20.50 46.42
C VAL A 593 1.26 -21.81 46.75
N SER A 594 1.04 -22.87 45.97
CA SER A 594 1.63 -24.18 46.28
C SER A 594 3.10 -24.25 45.85
N GLN A 595 3.93 -25.06 46.54
CA GLN A 595 5.34 -25.23 46.14
C GLN A 595 5.46 -25.73 44.69
N ALA A 596 4.61 -26.67 44.27
CA ALA A 596 4.57 -27.15 42.89
C ALA A 596 4.25 -26.03 41.88
N THR A 597 3.41 -25.06 42.25
CA THR A 597 3.13 -23.87 41.43
C THR A 597 4.36 -22.95 41.35
N LEU A 598 5.10 -22.80 42.44
CA LEU A 598 6.33 -21.99 42.44
C LEU A 598 7.41 -22.63 41.56
N ASP A 599 7.63 -23.94 41.68
CA ASP A 599 8.65 -24.68 40.94
C ASP A 599 8.36 -24.72 39.43
N ASP A 600 7.09 -24.75 39.03
CA ASP A 600 6.62 -24.79 37.63
C ASP A 600 6.53 -23.39 36.99
N GLN A 601 6.12 -22.36 37.75
CA GLN A 601 5.62 -21.10 37.16
C GLN A 601 6.40 -19.85 37.58
N LEU A 602 7.27 -19.91 38.59
CA LEU A 602 8.02 -18.76 39.07
C LEU A 602 9.54 -18.92 38.87
N ASN A 603 10.09 -18.14 37.94
CA ASN A 603 11.53 -17.92 37.87
C ASN A 603 11.93 -16.73 38.76
N ILE A 604 12.79 -16.94 39.76
CA ILE A 604 13.30 -15.85 40.60
C ILE A 604 14.73 -15.52 40.19
N VAL A 605 14.95 -14.28 39.75
CA VAL A 605 16.29 -13.74 39.50
C VAL A 605 16.75 -13.04 40.77
N GLU A 606 17.84 -13.53 41.35
CA GLU A 606 18.51 -12.85 42.45
C GLU A 606 19.25 -11.61 41.92
N GLY A 607 18.94 -10.44 42.47
CA GLY A 607 19.56 -9.20 42.01
C GLY A 607 18.94 -7.92 42.57
N ASN A 608 19.43 -6.78 42.07
CA ASN A 608 19.02 -5.44 42.45
C ASN A 608 18.55 -4.66 41.20
N ILE A 609 17.61 -3.72 41.34
CA ILE A 609 17.16 -2.87 40.23
C ILE A 609 18.24 -1.87 39.76
N ALA A 610 19.33 -1.73 40.50
CA ALA A 610 20.53 -1.05 40.04
C ALA A 610 21.34 -1.87 38.99
N ASP A 611 21.10 -3.19 38.88
CA ASP A 611 21.82 -4.10 37.99
C ASP A 611 21.02 -4.36 36.70
N VAL A 612 21.48 -3.77 35.60
CA VAL A 612 20.89 -3.90 34.26
C VAL A 612 20.95 -5.35 33.75
N ALA A 613 21.98 -6.12 34.08
CA ALA A 613 22.10 -7.52 33.64
C ALA A 613 21.09 -8.43 34.34
N ALA A 614 20.83 -8.19 35.63
CA ALA A 614 19.75 -8.85 36.36
C ALA A 614 18.37 -8.45 35.80
N ILE A 615 18.15 -7.18 35.43
CA ILE A 615 16.92 -6.74 34.77
C ILE A 615 16.73 -7.43 33.41
N LYS A 616 17.76 -7.53 32.57
CA LYS A 616 17.69 -8.23 31.28
C LYS A 616 17.32 -9.71 31.46
N SER A 617 17.89 -10.35 32.47
CA SER A 617 17.56 -11.74 32.87
C SER A 617 16.13 -11.93 33.39
N VAL A 618 15.44 -10.84 33.76
CA VAL A 618 14.01 -10.84 34.15
C VAL A 618 13.09 -10.56 32.97
N LEU A 619 13.57 -9.79 31.98
CA LEU A 619 12.79 -9.38 30.80
C LEU A 619 12.86 -10.37 29.63
N LEU A 620 13.84 -11.29 29.61
CA LEU A 620 14.11 -12.18 28.49
C LEU A 620 14.17 -13.66 28.93
N SER A 621 13.54 -14.56 28.17
CA SER A 621 13.70 -16.01 28.41
C SER A 621 15.12 -16.48 28.07
N LYS A 622 15.55 -17.58 28.71
CA LYS A 622 16.87 -18.19 28.55
C LYS A 622 16.96 -19.21 27.41
N ASP A 623 15.91 -19.33 26.60
CA ASP A 623 15.81 -20.33 25.52
C ASP A 623 16.56 -19.92 24.24
N ASN A 624 16.82 -20.89 23.36
CA ASN A 624 17.45 -20.69 22.03
C ASN A 624 16.68 -19.69 21.11
N HIS A 625 15.45 -19.35 21.45
CA HIS A 625 14.68 -18.28 20.82
C HIS A 625 14.28 -17.27 21.92
N PRO A 626 14.95 -16.12 22.02
CA PRO A 626 14.73 -15.18 23.11
C PRO A 626 13.34 -14.55 23.03
N VAL A 627 12.46 -14.93 23.96
CA VAL A 627 11.12 -14.35 24.13
C VAL A 627 11.19 -13.24 25.18
N ILE A 628 10.67 -12.06 24.86
CA ILE A 628 10.57 -10.93 25.78
C ILE A 628 9.29 -11.04 26.63
N ALA A 629 9.33 -10.56 27.88
CA ALA A 629 8.19 -10.52 28.78
C ALA A 629 6.98 -9.81 28.12
N SER A 630 5.77 -10.32 28.32
CA SER A 630 4.56 -9.76 27.68
C SER A 630 4.05 -8.50 28.40
N GLN A 631 4.25 -8.43 29.71
CA GLN A 631 3.85 -7.34 30.60
C GLN A 631 4.90 -7.16 31.70
N ILE A 632 5.09 -5.93 32.17
CA ILE A 632 5.99 -5.55 33.26
C ILE A 632 5.18 -4.91 34.39
N ILE A 633 5.25 -5.46 35.59
CA ILE A 633 4.66 -4.89 36.81
C ILE A 633 5.79 -4.38 37.71
N SER A 634 5.85 -3.06 37.94
CA SER A 634 6.80 -2.44 38.88
C SER A 634 6.10 -1.90 40.11
N GLY A 635 6.27 -2.62 41.23
CA GLY A 635 5.85 -2.23 42.57
C GLY A 635 6.96 -1.59 43.39
N ILE A 636 8.02 -1.08 42.76
CA ILE A 636 9.17 -0.51 43.45
C ILE A 636 8.80 0.81 44.15
N GLY A 637 9.33 0.97 45.36
CA GLY A 637 9.23 2.16 46.19
C GLY A 637 10.06 2.00 47.45
N GLY A 638 10.56 3.11 47.98
CA GLY A 638 11.36 3.13 49.21
C GLY A 638 10.52 2.78 50.44
N ALA A 639 11.18 2.22 51.45
CA ALA A 639 10.60 2.03 52.78
C ALA A 639 10.45 3.39 53.48
N PRO A 640 9.27 3.74 54.02
CA PRO A 640 9.07 5.01 54.69
C PRO A 640 9.89 5.06 55.99
N SER A 641 10.67 6.11 56.15
CA SER A 641 11.44 6.41 57.37
C SER A 641 10.98 7.74 57.97
N ALA A 642 10.85 7.79 59.29
CA ALA A 642 10.43 8.99 60.00
C ALA A 642 11.66 9.86 60.34
N ARG A 643 11.57 11.17 60.11
CA ARG A 643 12.58 12.14 60.55
C ARG A 643 11.97 13.20 61.44
N PHE A 644 12.79 13.75 62.34
CA PHE A 644 12.35 14.76 63.31
C PHE A 644 12.19 16.14 62.64
N SER A 645 11.10 16.32 61.89
CA SER A 645 10.77 17.57 61.20
C SER A 645 9.26 17.80 61.16
N VAL A 646 8.82 18.97 61.64
CA VAL A 646 7.40 19.37 61.61
C VAL A 646 6.90 19.63 60.19
N MET A 647 7.76 20.18 59.32
CA MET A 647 7.42 20.50 57.93
C MET A 647 7.46 19.29 56.99
N LYS A 648 8.34 18.31 57.27
CA LYS A 648 8.55 17.12 56.42
C LYS A 648 8.78 15.85 57.26
N PRO A 649 7.78 15.32 57.98
CA PRO A 649 7.97 14.25 58.96
C PRO A 649 8.38 12.89 58.37
N LEU A 650 8.17 12.65 57.07
CA LEU A 650 8.56 11.42 56.37
C LEU A 650 9.67 11.68 55.35
N THR A 651 10.47 10.63 55.12
CA THR A 651 11.45 10.43 54.06
C THR A 651 11.39 8.95 53.64
N VAL A 652 12.22 8.52 52.70
CA VAL A 652 12.38 7.13 52.26
C VAL A 652 13.85 6.73 52.31
N ASP A 653 14.11 5.43 52.47
CA ASP A 653 15.46 4.86 52.51
C ASP A 653 16.29 5.14 51.24
N ASP A 654 15.66 5.14 50.07
CA ASP A 654 16.23 5.60 48.81
C ASP A 654 15.27 6.62 48.13
N PRO A 655 15.62 7.92 48.11
CA PRO A 655 14.78 8.99 47.56
C PRO A 655 14.63 9.05 46.04
N GLU A 656 15.33 8.22 45.25
CA GLU A 656 15.25 8.24 43.77
C GLU A 656 14.97 6.84 43.18
N VAL A 657 14.67 5.85 44.03
CA VAL A 657 14.55 4.43 43.67
C VAL A 657 13.51 4.15 42.58
N CYS A 658 12.42 4.92 42.50
CA CYS A 658 11.38 4.68 41.51
C CYS A 658 11.76 5.20 40.12
N ALA A 659 12.33 6.40 40.05
CA ALA A 659 12.86 6.97 38.82
C ALA A 659 14.05 6.15 38.29
N VAL A 660 14.99 5.78 39.18
CA VAL A 660 16.14 4.91 38.83
C VAL A 660 15.68 3.54 38.33
N ALA A 661 14.68 2.93 38.98
CA ALA A 661 14.13 1.64 38.54
C ALA A 661 13.58 1.70 37.11
N VAL A 662 12.77 2.70 36.80
CA VAL A 662 12.21 2.89 35.44
C VAL A 662 13.32 3.14 34.42
N LYS A 663 14.28 4.01 34.75
CA LYS A 663 15.41 4.32 33.86
C LYS A 663 16.22 3.07 33.52
N ASN A 664 16.48 2.20 34.49
CA ASN A 664 17.24 0.97 34.29
C ASN A 664 16.42 -0.10 33.53
N ILE A 665 15.10 -0.18 33.73
CA ILE A 665 14.20 -1.02 32.90
C ILE A 665 14.21 -0.54 31.44
N MET A 666 14.12 0.77 31.21
CA MET A 666 14.19 1.35 29.86
C MET A 666 15.55 1.11 29.19
N LEU A 667 16.65 1.24 29.93
CA LEU A 667 17.99 0.93 29.44
C LEU A 667 18.12 -0.57 29.06
N ALA A 668 17.69 -1.47 29.94
CA ALA A 668 17.69 -2.91 29.68
C ALA A 668 16.87 -3.29 28.42
N LEU A 669 15.69 -2.68 28.23
CA LEU A 669 14.89 -2.88 27.02
C LEU A 669 15.58 -2.35 25.76
N GLY A 670 16.22 -1.19 25.84
CA GLY A 670 17.02 -0.64 24.74
C GLY A 670 18.17 -1.56 24.32
N GLU A 671 18.88 -2.14 25.29
CA GLU A 671 19.93 -3.14 25.02
C GLU A 671 19.36 -4.43 24.43
N ILE A 672 18.26 -4.97 24.97
CA ILE A 672 17.60 -6.18 24.44
C ILE A 672 17.17 -5.98 22.98
N TYR A 673 16.61 -4.82 22.63
CA TYR A 673 16.22 -4.54 21.23
C TYR A 673 17.42 -4.35 20.30
N ALA A 674 18.57 -3.91 20.81
CA ALA A 674 19.81 -3.84 20.03
C ALA A 674 20.45 -5.23 19.83
N GLU A 675 20.42 -6.10 20.85
CA GLU A 675 20.96 -7.45 20.82
C GLU A 675 20.06 -8.45 20.06
N HIS A 676 18.74 -8.27 20.13
CA HIS A 676 17.73 -9.15 19.55
C HIS A 676 16.62 -8.37 18.83
N PRO A 677 16.86 -7.84 17.61
CA PRO A 677 15.94 -6.93 16.93
C PRO A 677 14.50 -7.43 16.75
N THR A 678 14.29 -8.75 16.59
CA THR A 678 12.96 -9.37 16.48
C THR A 678 12.09 -9.21 17.72
N THR A 679 12.69 -9.00 18.90
CA THR A 679 11.94 -8.72 20.14
C THR A 679 11.28 -7.34 20.13
N SER A 680 11.76 -6.40 19.30
CA SER A 680 11.19 -5.05 19.16
C SER A 680 9.81 -5.04 18.47
N GLU A 681 9.41 -6.13 17.82
CA GLU A 681 8.05 -6.35 17.31
C GLU A 681 7.05 -6.69 18.43
N HIS A 682 7.55 -7.16 19.58
CA HIS A 682 6.75 -7.72 20.68
C HIS A 682 6.89 -6.92 21.99
N LYS A 683 6.91 -5.59 21.89
CA LYS A 683 7.16 -4.68 23.03
C LYS A 683 6.22 -4.96 24.23
N PRO A 684 6.72 -4.99 25.48
CA PRO A 684 5.89 -5.18 26.66
C PRO A 684 4.99 -3.98 26.93
N SER A 685 3.90 -4.19 27.68
CA SER A 685 3.28 -3.09 28.43
C SER A 685 3.95 -2.93 29.79
N ILE A 686 3.95 -1.72 30.36
CA ILE A 686 4.46 -1.47 31.71
C ILE A 686 3.40 -0.83 32.60
N THR A 687 3.27 -1.37 33.82
CA THR A 687 2.43 -0.83 34.90
C THR A 687 3.32 -0.42 36.06
N VAL A 688 3.19 0.83 36.51
CA VAL A 688 3.90 1.33 37.69
C VAL A 688 2.94 1.78 38.79
N ILE A 689 3.29 1.48 40.03
CA ILE A 689 2.52 1.94 41.20
C ILE A 689 3.06 3.29 41.65
N SER A 690 2.21 4.31 41.56
CA SER A 690 2.44 5.70 41.94
C SER A 690 1.52 6.11 43.11
N SER A 691 1.43 7.40 43.43
CA SER A 691 0.64 7.94 44.53
C SER A 691 -0.41 8.94 44.05
N THR A 692 -1.54 9.00 44.73
CA THR A 692 -2.45 10.16 44.68
C THR A 692 -1.74 11.43 45.16
N GLY A 693 -2.27 12.60 44.79
CA GLY A 693 -1.70 13.91 45.13
C GLY A 693 -0.60 14.38 44.18
N LEU A 694 -0.47 13.73 43.01
CA LEU A 694 0.51 14.05 41.97
C LEU A 694 -0.09 14.71 40.73
N SER A 695 -1.43 14.81 40.62
CA SER A 695 -2.05 15.50 39.49
C SER A 695 -1.93 17.01 39.61
N ASP A 696 -1.50 17.65 38.51
CA ASP A 696 -1.53 19.11 38.37
C ASP A 696 -2.86 19.62 37.76
N ALA A 697 -3.76 18.71 37.33
CA ALA A 697 -4.98 19.03 36.58
C ALA A 697 -6.26 18.91 37.42
N HIS A 698 -6.45 17.79 38.11
CA HIS A 698 -7.65 17.50 38.89
C HIS A 698 -7.31 16.87 40.24
N GLU A 699 -7.99 17.31 41.29
CA GLU A 699 -7.59 16.98 42.66
C GLU A 699 -8.08 15.58 43.07
N ASP A 700 -7.15 14.65 43.23
CA ASP A 700 -7.36 13.22 43.50
C ASP A 700 -7.29 12.85 45.00
N VAL A 701 -7.07 13.84 45.88
CA VAL A 701 -6.94 13.67 47.34
C VAL A 701 -8.14 14.28 48.09
N PRO A 702 -8.76 13.55 49.05
CA PRO A 702 -9.83 14.09 49.89
C PRO A 702 -9.41 15.36 50.64
N PHE A 703 -10.32 16.31 50.82
CA PHE A 703 -10.05 17.61 51.46
C PHE A 703 -9.24 17.52 52.76
N GLY A 704 -9.63 16.63 53.68
CA GLY A 704 -8.93 16.45 54.96
C GLY A 704 -7.51 15.90 54.88
N PHE A 705 -7.09 15.32 53.75
CA PHE A 705 -5.75 14.74 53.56
C PHE A 705 -4.79 15.64 52.80
N ARG A 706 -5.27 16.73 52.17
CA ARG A 706 -4.45 17.65 51.35
C ARG A 706 -3.24 18.21 52.10
N LEU A 707 -3.46 18.68 53.34
CA LEU A 707 -2.38 19.23 54.18
C LEU A 707 -1.35 18.15 54.55
N PHE A 708 -1.81 16.93 54.89
CA PHE A 708 -0.92 15.80 55.17
C PHE A 708 -0.08 15.42 53.95
N TYR A 709 -0.70 15.30 52.77
CA TYR A 709 0.02 14.99 51.53
C TYR A 709 1.05 16.09 51.22
N ARG A 710 0.66 17.37 51.31
CA ARG A 710 1.54 18.52 51.05
C ARG A 710 2.71 18.67 52.05
N MET A 711 2.60 18.16 53.27
CA MET A 711 3.69 18.24 54.26
C MET A 711 4.50 16.94 54.34
N ALA A 712 3.83 15.80 54.48
CA ALA A 712 4.48 14.52 54.76
C ALA A 712 5.00 13.81 53.50
N LEU A 713 4.37 13.96 52.34
CA LEU A 713 4.69 13.15 51.15
C LEU A 713 5.55 13.85 50.09
N GLN A 714 5.96 15.12 50.31
CA GLN A 714 6.73 15.92 49.34
C GLN A 714 7.92 15.20 48.69
N GLU A 715 8.68 14.45 49.48
CA GLU A 715 9.94 13.83 49.07
C GLU A 715 9.70 12.51 48.30
N PRO A 716 8.90 11.54 48.81
CA PRO A 716 8.41 10.42 48.01
C PRO A 716 7.66 10.83 46.73
N HIS A 717 6.95 11.95 46.75
CA HIS A 717 6.22 12.48 45.59
C HIS A 717 7.14 13.03 44.50
N LYS A 718 8.33 13.56 44.86
CA LYS A 718 9.32 14.02 43.87
C LYS A 718 9.80 12.84 43.01
N ASP A 719 10.17 11.72 43.64
CA ASP A 719 10.58 10.48 42.96
C ASP A 719 9.47 9.93 42.05
N LYS A 720 8.25 9.81 42.60
CA LYS A 720 7.10 9.32 41.83
C LYS A 720 6.72 10.24 40.66
N LYS A 721 6.85 11.57 40.79
CA LYS A 721 6.60 12.51 39.69
C LYS A 721 7.64 12.38 38.57
N GLU A 722 8.91 12.19 38.89
CA GLU A 722 9.96 11.92 37.89
C GLU A 722 9.79 10.55 37.23
N MET A 723 9.44 9.52 38.01
CA MET A 723 9.06 8.20 37.50
C MET A 723 7.90 8.30 36.49
N GLU A 724 6.83 9.03 36.81
CA GLU A 724 5.70 9.23 35.89
C GLU A 724 6.10 9.99 34.63
N ARG A 725 6.96 11.01 34.74
CA ARG A 725 7.49 11.77 33.59
C ARG A 725 8.27 10.88 32.64
N LEU A 726 9.24 10.10 33.14
CA LEU A 726 10.11 9.26 32.30
C LEU A 726 9.33 8.27 31.42
N ILE A 727 8.28 7.64 31.96
CA ILE A 727 7.48 6.69 31.19
C ILE A 727 6.50 7.42 30.26
N THR A 728 5.93 8.55 30.69
CA THR A 728 5.04 9.36 29.85
C THR A 728 5.80 9.88 28.62
N ASP A 729 6.98 10.44 28.80
CA ASP A 729 7.84 10.95 27.72
C ASP A 729 8.20 9.84 26.71
N ASN A 730 8.40 8.60 27.18
CA ASN A 730 8.61 7.46 26.29
C ASN A 730 7.33 7.05 25.53
N ALA A 731 6.18 7.04 26.19
CA ALA A 731 4.89 6.73 25.57
C ALA A 731 4.49 7.75 24.50
N THR A 732 4.71 9.04 24.77
CA THR A 732 4.35 10.15 23.87
C THR A 732 5.45 10.51 22.88
N HIS A 733 6.56 9.76 22.82
CA HIS A 733 7.66 10.05 21.90
C HIS A 733 7.14 10.09 20.44
N PRO A 734 7.49 11.11 19.64
CA PRO A 734 6.89 11.30 18.31
C PRO A 734 7.30 10.23 17.30
N ILE A 735 8.51 9.67 17.45
CA ILE A 735 8.99 8.55 16.64
C ILE A 735 8.57 7.24 17.33
N GLU A 736 7.69 6.47 16.68
CA GLU A 736 7.11 5.23 17.21
C GLU A 736 8.14 4.10 17.44
N SER A 737 9.15 4.00 16.56
CA SER A 737 10.22 3.00 16.72
C SER A 737 11.03 3.21 18.00
N SER A 738 11.18 4.45 18.47
CA SER A 738 11.88 4.81 19.72
C SER A 738 11.08 4.57 21.00
N ARG A 739 9.78 4.26 20.92
CA ARG A 739 8.97 3.88 22.09
C ARG A 739 9.39 2.50 22.56
N LEU A 740 9.62 2.31 23.86
CA LEU A 740 10.12 1.03 24.41
C LEU A 740 8.99 0.08 24.83
N PHE A 741 7.80 0.62 25.07
CA PHE A 741 6.61 -0.10 25.52
C PHE A 741 5.49 -0.02 24.48
N ARG A 742 4.65 -1.06 24.38
CA ARG A 742 3.40 -1.01 23.59
C ARG A 742 2.27 -0.24 24.29
N GLY A 743 2.37 -0.10 25.60
CA GLY A 743 1.35 0.50 26.45
C GLY A 743 1.88 0.79 27.85
N VAL A 744 1.41 1.88 28.45
CA VAL A 744 1.89 2.41 29.73
C VAL A 744 0.69 2.65 30.64
N ILE A 745 0.77 2.20 31.89
CA ILE A 745 -0.28 2.36 32.89
C ILE A 745 0.35 2.90 34.19
N ILE A 746 -0.15 4.03 34.68
CA ILE A 746 0.32 4.67 35.91
C ILE A 746 -0.78 4.56 36.97
N LEU A 747 -0.55 3.81 38.05
CA LEU A 747 -1.55 3.58 39.10
C LEU A 747 -1.31 4.48 40.31
N ARG A 748 -1.99 5.63 40.37
CA ARG A 748 -1.97 6.56 41.51
C ARG A 748 -2.88 6.06 42.62
N VAL A 749 -2.32 5.34 43.60
CA VAL A 749 -3.12 4.77 44.69
C VAL A 749 -3.34 5.78 45.83
N SER A 750 -4.51 5.70 46.48
CA SER A 750 -4.75 6.31 47.79
C SER A 750 -3.90 5.65 48.90
N LEU A 751 -3.86 6.22 50.11
CA LEU A 751 -2.89 5.82 51.14
C LEU A 751 -2.97 4.31 51.47
N LEU A 752 -1.89 3.59 51.13
CA LEU A 752 -1.84 2.12 51.23
C LEU A 752 -1.88 1.63 52.68
N ARG A 753 -2.80 0.70 52.96
CA ARG A 753 -2.95 0.00 54.24
C ARG A 753 -2.99 -1.52 54.02
N GLY A 754 -2.93 -2.28 55.11
CA GLY A 754 -2.89 -3.74 55.07
C GLY A 754 -1.53 -4.29 54.62
N ASP A 755 -1.49 -5.61 54.43
CA ASP A 755 -0.33 -6.37 53.95
C ASP A 755 -0.64 -7.00 52.58
N GLN A 756 0.28 -7.81 52.05
CA GLN A 756 0.12 -8.50 50.77
C GLN A 756 -0.99 -9.56 50.76
N ASN A 757 -1.48 -10.02 51.91
CA ASN A 757 -2.20 -11.29 51.98
C ASN A 757 -3.54 -11.22 51.24
N ILE A 758 -3.62 -11.92 50.11
CA ILE A 758 -4.79 -12.00 49.22
C ILE A 758 -6.08 -12.40 49.96
N LYS A 759 -5.99 -13.16 51.06
CA LYS A 759 -7.16 -13.57 51.89
C LYS A 759 -7.70 -12.45 52.79
N LYS A 760 -6.98 -11.33 52.92
CA LYS A 760 -7.39 -10.13 53.69
C LYS A 760 -7.92 -9.00 52.81
N GLY A 761 -7.97 -9.20 51.48
CA GLY A 761 -8.65 -8.29 50.56
C GLY A 761 -10.16 -8.20 50.85
N LYS A 762 -10.77 -7.07 50.48
CA LYS A 762 -12.23 -6.92 50.39
C LYS A 762 -12.77 -7.35 49.03
N GLY A 763 -11.90 -7.54 48.03
CA GLY A 763 -12.23 -7.92 46.66
C GLY A 763 -12.10 -6.74 45.70
N TRP A 764 -11.42 -6.94 44.56
CA TRP A 764 -11.16 -5.92 43.55
C TRP A 764 -12.41 -5.18 43.05
N GLN A 765 -13.60 -5.82 43.06
CA GLN A 765 -14.85 -5.19 42.63
C GLN A 765 -15.27 -4.02 43.54
N LYS A 766 -14.69 -3.89 44.74
CA LYS A 766 -14.90 -2.77 45.66
C LYS A 766 -13.86 -1.65 45.50
N VAL A 767 -12.85 -1.84 44.63
CA VAL A 767 -11.90 -0.79 44.28
C VAL A 767 -12.58 0.17 43.30
N ARG A 768 -12.67 1.45 43.69
CA ARG A 768 -13.10 2.53 42.82
C ARG A 768 -11.90 3.00 42.01
N ALA A 769 -12.03 2.92 40.69
CA ALA A 769 -11.03 3.38 39.72
C ALA A 769 -11.53 4.61 38.94
N GLY A 770 -10.64 5.54 38.62
CA GLY A 770 -10.93 6.73 37.80
C GLY A 770 -9.71 7.21 37.03
N THR A 771 -9.90 7.88 35.89
CA THR A 771 -8.82 8.45 35.07
C THR A 771 -8.40 9.84 35.58
N GLU A 772 -7.38 10.46 34.97
CA GLU A 772 -6.92 11.80 35.36
C GLU A 772 -7.99 12.88 35.21
N ASP A 773 -8.86 12.78 34.19
CA ASP A 773 -10.00 13.69 33.97
C ASP A 773 -11.11 13.55 35.02
N LYS A 774 -11.23 12.37 35.65
CA LYS A 774 -12.28 12.05 36.62
C LYS A 774 -11.75 11.11 37.71
N PRO A 775 -10.91 11.61 38.63
CA PRO A 775 -10.22 10.78 39.59
C PRO A 775 -11.17 10.18 40.64
N ALA A 776 -10.87 8.95 41.06
CA ALA A 776 -11.56 8.26 42.14
C ALA A 776 -11.00 8.73 43.50
N ILE A 777 -11.70 9.67 44.13
CA ILE A 777 -11.26 10.29 45.39
C ILE A 777 -11.62 9.40 46.60
N GLY A 778 -10.64 9.14 47.46
CA GLY A 778 -10.82 8.44 48.73
C GLY A 778 -9.54 8.38 49.57
N TYR A 779 -9.68 7.98 50.83
CA TYR A 779 -8.63 8.17 51.85
C TYR A 779 -7.54 7.10 51.82
N THR A 780 -7.91 5.84 51.61
CA THR A 780 -7.03 4.68 51.78
C THR A 780 -7.45 3.52 50.88
N ILE A 781 -6.52 2.62 50.57
CA ILE A 781 -6.81 1.35 49.88
C ILE A 781 -5.93 0.22 50.43
N ASN A 782 -6.43 -1.02 50.40
CA ASN A 782 -5.69 -2.20 50.84
C ASN A 782 -4.68 -2.63 49.77
N ARG A 783 -3.46 -3.02 50.17
CA ARG A 783 -2.42 -3.54 49.27
C ARG A 783 -2.85 -4.80 48.53
N ALA A 784 -3.57 -5.70 49.21
CA ALA A 784 -4.14 -6.90 48.59
C ALA A 784 -5.16 -6.54 47.49
N ASP A 785 -6.09 -5.62 47.76
CA ASP A 785 -7.12 -5.18 46.79
C ASP A 785 -6.50 -4.49 45.55
N VAL A 786 -5.39 -3.74 45.72
CA VAL A 786 -4.62 -3.18 44.59
C VAL A 786 -3.97 -4.30 43.77
N GLY A 787 -3.38 -5.31 44.43
CA GLY A 787 -2.75 -6.43 43.73
C GLY A 787 -3.74 -7.28 42.93
N GLU A 788 -4.90 -7.57 43.49
CA GLU A 788 -6.00 -8.26 42.82
C GLU A 788 -6.56 -7.42 41.65
N TRP A 789 -6.71 -6.10 41.83
CA TRP A 789 -7.14 -5.20 40.75
C TRP A 789 -6.14 -5.17 39.59
N ILE A 790 -4.83 -5.11 39.86
CA ILE A 790 -3.79 -5.21 38.81
C ILE A 790 -3.91 -6.57 38.09
N PHE A 791 -4.10 -7.66 38.82
CA PHE A 791 -4.25 -8.97 38.20
C PHE A 791 -5.49 -9.03 37.28
N GLU A 792 -6.67 -8.64 37.75
CA GLU A 792 -7.91 -8.75 36.98
C GLU A 792 -8.03 -7.71 35.86
N GLN A 793 -7.62 -6.46 36.09
CA GLN A 793 -7.81 -5.34 35.16
C GLN A 793 -6.61 -5.05 34.26
N ILE A 794 -5.44 -5.66 34.50
CA ILE A 794 -4.25 -5.49 33.66
C ILE A 794 -3.72 -6.83 33.17
N ILE A 795 -3.36 -7.75 34.07
CA ILE A 795 -2.71 -9.01 33.66
C ILE A 795 -3.67 -9.88 32.85
N LYS A 796 -4.83 -10.18 33.43
CA LYS A 796 -5.84 -11.11 32.90
C LYS A 796 -6.63 -10.53 31.72
N SER A 797 -6.78 -9.21 31.65
CA SER A 797 -7.48 -8.50 30.57
C SER A 797 -6.56 -8.02 29.43
N GLY A 798 -5.23 -8.10 29.62
CA GLY A 798 -4.23 -7.47 28.73
C GLY A 798 -4.00 -5.96 28.99
N GLY A 799 -4.85 -5.31 29.79
CA GLY A 799 -4.66 -3.92 30.24
C GLY A 799 -4.90 -2.82 29.20
N GLU A 800 -5.32 -3.17 27.97
CA GLU A 800 -5.40 -2.24 26.84
C GLU A 800 -6.34 -1.04 27.09
N ASN A 801 -7.43 -1.26 27.82
CA ASN A 801 -8.38 -0.21 28.24
C ASN A 801 -7.75 0.90 29.10
N TRP A 802 -6.55 0.67 29.65
CA TRP A 802 -5.84 1.58 30.54
C TRP A 802 -4.54 2.13 29.93
N TYR A 803 -4.21 1.81 28.67
CA TYR A 803 -3.00 2.32 28.03
C TYR A 803 -3.01 3.85 27.89
N GLY A 804 -1.91 4.48 28.29
CA GLY A 804 -1.75 5.93 28.36
C GLY A 804 -2.44 6.59 29.58
N GLN A 805 -3.14 5.82 30.41
CA GLN A 805 -3.94 6.38 31.51
C GLN A 805 -3.14 6.49 32.82
N LYS A 806 -3.38 7.59 33.54
CA LYS A 806 -3.08 7.70 34.97
C LYS A 806 -4.34 7.33 35.76
N VAL A 807 -4.38 6.13 36.30
CA VAL A 807 -5.54 5.55 36.98
C VAL A 807 -5.42 5.77 38.48
N THR A 808 -6.41 6.40 39.07
CA THR A 808 -6.53 6.62 40.51
C THR A 808 -7.30 5.47 41.15
N LEU A 809 -6.77 4.87 42.23
CA LEU A 809 -7.38 3.73 42.90
C LEU A 809 -7.64 4.00 44.40
N THR A 810 -8.89 3.76 44.83
CA THR A 810 -9.30 3.88 46.23
C THR A 810 -10.36 2.86 46.64
N SER A 811 -10.50 2.60 47.94
CA SER A 811 -11.64 1.84 48.51
C SER A 811 -12.93 2.67 48.55
#